data_AF-A0A852J2D6-F1
#
_entry.id   AF-A0A852J2D6-F1
#
_cell.length_a   1.000
_cell.length_b   1.000
_cell.length_c   1.000
_cell.angle_alpha   90.00
_cell.angle_beta   90.00
_cell.angle_gamma   90.00
#
_symmetry.space_group_name_H-M   'P 1'
#
loop_
_entity.id
_entity.type
_entity.pdbx_description
1 polymer ?
#
loop_
_entity_poly.entity_id
_entity_poly.type
_entity_poly.pdbx_seq_one_letter_code
_entity_poly.pdbx_strand_id
1 'polypeptide(L)'
;PLPPAGVRWLSQGHPDQLSAAWAAAAGGRDGYRLTLYHAQLGIVAATSSLRRGTHNYTFMGLTPGCEYSLEAAATAGPYQAAAPNVSGWTPPSVPSNLSAVAEGHGTVLISWASVSGQQDDCQLWLRDPRNSTLPWRHALGRGQAQHLLQGLVPGRNYSVSLNCVAGPYWSSTKPLAVPMEPEPVQDVQCLPEPRSLSLNWTISAGDVEAYEVVTERLSGGPPTSTYILSTPRSKARLEGLDPSASYRITLSTVGMNTMRGQAVTLLCNTTVEALPPPLRADSFQVEASSTVVLSSELFSEENGRIQYYGVVATTNRSMLRPTPDIVSSTWYDHYYGMEDSYLAVLIPNPFQPSPRSSPETWRVPLGTEECGRTRATCNGKLKANEQYRFSIAAFTKYDPAAPAVTFTLFSAAGAGTALLSMPIIAGIVMGFLLTLAAVFALVYWKQLRAKNFALAPVSRRNVHRPVPIESFKQYYEMKAAGANQAFFQEFEELKEVGKEQLKLEAELPANISKNRYPHVLPYDHSRVKLSQLGGDPHSDYINANFMPGYTSQREFIATQGPLKKTIDDFWRLVWEQNVCNIIMLTVCMENGRVLCDHYWPSEATPVCYGQVRVQLLQQSSTEEWTLRRFKLCHEGLQVERLLSHLHYTAWPDHGIPESTTSIMTFRELVREHIQSSKEAGPTLVHCRQGSALGHSRRGHAGVGRTGTFLALDRLLLQMRQEKAVDIFGAVHTLRMSRYLMVQTLSQYIFLHSCIMDKILEEPLLGLSGTERSCPIPLRTFAQHYAQKAAKSQLGFLREYEMVKEEASSAAPASGSQQAPPSASILPYDRSRVRFSLLAQGPFSGLLQVWHIPGCSSSRDYLAVQGPDKSTMEDFWTLVWEQDVHTILTLLPWQEKGEVPGEGCWPLEGDSLCTKLLTIQCGTEKLVSGCRCIQLKMKHEKKAKERQLQQLLCPLWSSRKQPDVQSLLELLATARRCHRRRASPLLLHCSGAVSQMGLLISLDCLLQQMRAERAVDVYGVTLRLARSCCLMTPTL
;
A
#
# COMPACT_ATOMS: atom_id res chain seq x y z
N PRO A 1 84.99 -38.20 6.24
CA PRO A 1 84.07 -37.81 7.33
C PRO A 1 83.17 -39.01 7.70
N LEU A 2 82.79 -39.16 8.98
CA LEU A 2 81.74 -40.13 9.36
C LEU A 2 80.35 -39.50 9.18
N PRO A 3 79.31 -40.30 8.92
CA PRO A 3 77.95 -39.77 8.77
C PRO A 3 77.43 -39.17 10.09
N PRO A 4 76.54 -38.17 10.05
CA PRO A 4 75.92 -37.61 11.26
C PRO A 4 75.12 -38.69 11.99
N ALA A 5 75.28 -38.77 13.32
CA ALA A 5 74.60 -39.76 14.15
C ALA A 5 73.28 -39.22 14.71
N GLY A 6 72.26 -40.07 14.84
CA GLY A 6 70.99 -39.73 15.50
C GLY A 6 70.21 -38.59 14.83
N VAL A 7 70.18 -38.56 13.49
CA VAL A 7 69.34 -37.62 12.72
C VAL A 7 67.87 -37.85 13.10
N ARG A 8 67.18 -36.79 13.53
CA ARG A 8 65.78 -36.83 13.94
C ARG A 8 65.07 -35.51 13.67
N TRP A 9 63.75 -35.58 13.52
CA TRP A 9 62.89 -34.40 13.44
C TRP A 9 62.60 -33.84 14.84
N LEU A 10 62.55 -32.51 14.95
CA LEU A 10 62.21 -31.75 16.15
C LEU A 10 60.78 -31.19 16.13
N SER A 11 60.00 -31.48 15.08
CA SER A 11 58.64 -30.98 14.74
C SER A 11 58.05 -29.97 15.74
N GLN A 12 58.01 -28.69 15.36
CA GLN A 12 57.48 -27.60 16.20
C GLN A 12 55.98 -27.31 15.93
N GLY A 13 55.30 -28.14 15.13
CA GLY A 13 53.87 -27.99 14.85
C GLY A 13 53.51 -26.86 13.88
N HIS A 14 54.48 -26.25 13.18
CA HIS A 14 54.25 -25.25 12.13
C HIS A 14 53.96 -25.90 10.77
N PRO A 15 52.92 -25.46 10.04
CA PRO A 15 52.48 -26.12 8.80
C PRO A 15 53.44 -25.94 7.62
N ASP A 16 54.33 -24.95 7.66
CA ASP A 16 55.21 -24.56 6.56
C ASP A 16 56.70 -24.85 6.84
N GLN A 17 57.02 -25.57 7.93
CA GLN A 17 58.40 -25.70 8.41
C GLN A 17 58.70 -27.09 9.00
N LEU A 18 59.92 -27.58 8.78
CA LEU A 18 60.44 -28.78 9.42
C LEU A 18 61.86 -28.57 9.95
N SER A 19 62.05 -28.85 11.23
CA SER A 19 63.34 -28.75 11.91
C SER A 19 63.96 -30.11 12.15
N ALA A 20 65.19 -30.32 11.69
CA ALA A 20 65.96 -31.53 11.94
C ALA A 20 67.13 -31.25 12.89
N ALA A 21 67.54 -32.25 13.66
CA ALA A 21 68.72 -32.21 14.50
C ALA A 21 69.50 -33.52 14.47
N TRP A 22 70.81 -33.42 14.67
CA TRP A 22 71.74 -34.56 14.65
C TRP A 22 72.91 -34.33 15.59
N ALA A 23 73.47 -35.44 16.10
CA ALA A 23 74.68 -35.41 16.91
C ALA A 23 75.92 -35.18 16.05
N ALA A 24 76.99 -34.67 16.68
CA ALA A 24 78.26 -34.47 16.02
C ALA A 24 78.83 -35.81 15.50
N ALA A 25 79.14 -35.87 14.20
CA ALA A 25 79.91 -36.99 13.65
C ALA A 25 81.35 -36.95 14.18
N ALA A 26 81.96 -38.10 14.47
CA ALA A 26 83.34 -38.15 14.95
C ALA A 26 84.37 -37.89 13.83
N GLY A 27 85.59 -37.47 14.23
CA GLY A 27 86.69 -37.14 13.33
C GLY A 27 86.64 -35.72 12.75
N GLY A 28 87.48 -35.47 11.74
CA GLY A 28 87.55 -34.19 11.02
C GLY A 28 86.40 -34.03 10.02
N ARG A 29 85.72 -32.88 10.06
CA ARG A 29 84.64 -32.50 9.14
C ARG A 29 84.64 -30.98 8.92
N ASP A 30 84.26 -30.56 7.72
CA ASP A 30 84.16 -29.15 7.33
C ASP A 30 82.75 -28.61 7.53
N GLY A 31 81.73 -29.46 7.38
CA GLY A 31 80.32 -29.08 7.50
C GLY A 31 79.35 -30.23 7.26
N TYR A 32 78.10 -29.86 6.98
CA TYR A 32 77.03 -30.78 6.63
C TYR A 32 76.30 -30.30 5.37
N ARG A 33 75.90 -31.23 4.51
CA ARG A 33 75.00 -31.01 3.38
C ARG A 33 73.69 -31.72 3.68
N LEU A 34 72.59 -30.98 3.61
CA LEU A 34 71.25 -31.50 3.80
C LEU A 34 70.48 -31.40 2.48
N THR A 35 69.85 -32.50 2.07
CA THR A 35 68.95 -32.53 0.91
C THR A 35 67.59 -33.05 1.37
N LEU A 36 66.56 -32.21 1.22
CA LEU A 36 65.18 -32.54 1.55
C LEU A 36 64.44 -32.92 0.27
N TYR A 37 63.76 -34.06 0.31
CA TYR A 37 62.97 -34.59 -0.80
C TYR A 37 61.48 -34.59 -0.44
N HIS A 38 60.60 -34.34 -1.41
CA HIS A 38 59.20 -34.74 -1.30
C HIS A 38 59.14 -36.27 -1.32
N ALA A 39 58.72 -36.90 -0.23
CA ALA A 39 58.88 -38.35 -0.06
C ALA A 39 58.10 -39.17 -1.11
N GLN A 40 56.94 -38.67 -1.54
CA GLN A 40 56.07 -39.34 -2.51
C GLN A 40 56.51 -39.13 -3.97
N LEU A 41 57.10 -37.98 -4.27
CA LEU A 41 57.47 -37.58 -5.64
C LEU A 41 58.95 -37.84 -5.94
N GLY A 42 59.78 -38.05 -4.91
CA GLY A 42 61.23 -38.24 -5.03
C GLY A 42 61.99 -36.99 -5.51
N ILE A 43 61.32 -35.85 -5.65
CA ILE A 43 61.92 -34.59 -6.11
C ILE A 43 62.57 -33.82 -4.95
N VAL A 44 63.67 -33.13 -5.23
CA VAL A 44 64.35 -32.27 -4.26
C VAL A 44 63.47 -31.05 -3.95
N ALA A 45 63.05 -30.92 -2.69
CA ALA A 45 62.32 -29.78 -2.18
C ALA A 45 63.27 -28.63 -1.78
N ALA A 46 64.40 -28.94 -1.14
CA ALA A 46 65.39 -27.95 -0.71
C ALA A 46 66.77 -28.58 -0.46
N THR A 47 67.84 -27.81 -0.66
CA THR A 47 69.22 -28.23 -0.35
C THR A 47 69.92 -27.15 0.46
N SER A 48 70.68 -27.51 1.49
CA SER A 48 71.36 -26.56 2.36
C SER A 48 72.75 -27.04 2.78
N SER A 49 73.71 -26.12 2.82
CA SER A 49 75.09 -26.40 3.24
C SER A 49 75.40 -25.65 4.53
N LEU A 50 75.83 -26.37 5.56
CA LEU A 50 75.96 -25.90 6.93
C LEU A 50 77.40 -26.01 7.42
N ARG A 51 77.79 -25.12 8.34
CA ARG A 51 79.14 -25.08 8.92
C ARG A 51 79.33 -26.18 9.99
N ARG A 52 80.58 -26.53 10.28
CA ARG A 52 81.00 -27.58 11.24
C ARG A 52 80.28 -27.59 12.60
N GLY A 53 79.92 -26.41 13.14
CA GLY A 53 79.30 -26.23 14.46
C GLY A 53 77.77 -26.27 14.50
N THR A 54 77.10 -26.48 13.37
CA THR A 54 75.63 -26.54 13.29
C THR A 54 75.14 -27.96 13.58
N HIS A 55 74.18 -28.08 14.49
CA HIS A 55 73.60 -29.37 14.94
C HIS A 55 72.08 -29.46 14.74
N ASN A 56 71.47 -28.39 14.26
CA ASN A 56 70.06 -28.31 13.89
C ASN A 56 69.87 -27.39 12.69
N TYR A 57 68.81 -27.62 11.93
CA TYR A 57 68.43 -26.77 10.81
C TYR A 57 66.93 -26.83 10.57
N THR A 58 66.33 -25.68 10.24
CA THR A 58 64.91 -25.56 9.92
C THR A 58 64.74 -25.22 8.45
N PHE A 59 64.02 -26.08 7.74
CA PHE A 59 63.54 -25.80 6.38
C PHE A 59 62.26 -24.97 6.46
N MET A 60 62.20 -23.87 5.71
CA MET A 60 61.07 -22.92 5.68
C MET A 60 60.38 -22.94 4.32
N GLY A 61 59.11 -22.53 4.26
CA GLY A 61 58.35 -22.43 3.00
C GLY A 61 57.98 -23.79 2.41
N LEU A 62 57.85 -24.81 3.25
CA LEU A 62 57.39 -26.14 2.85
C LEU A 62 55.88 -26.14 2.61
N THR A 63 55.41 -27.07 1.79
CA THR A 63 53.98 -27.29 1.55
C THR A 63 53.36 -27.95 2.79
N PRO A 64 52.26 -27.40 3.35
CA PRO A 64 51.53 -28.02 4.44
C PRO A 64 50.93 -29.37 4.07
N GLY A 65 50.89 -30.29 5.05
CA GLY A 65 50.26 -31.61 4.89
C GLY A 65 51.05 -32.62 4.04
N CYS A 66 52.34 -32.38 3.79
CA CYS A 66 53.17 -33.23 2.93
C CYS A 66 54.23 -34.00 3.72
N GLU A 67 54.53 -35.22 3.26
CA GLU A 67 55.66 -36.00 3.78
C GLU A 67 56.96 -35.62 3.07
N TYR A 68 57.98 -35.32 3.86
CA TYR A 68 59.33 -35.02 3.39
C TYR A 68 60.34 -36.04 3.92
N SER A 69 61.35 -36.34 3.13
CA SER A 69 62.45 -37.24 3.47
C SER A 69 63.77 -36.48 3.46
N LEU A 70 64.54 -36.54 4.54
CA LEU A 70 65.79 -35.82 4.69
C LEU A 70 66.99 -36.75 4.56
N GLU A 71 67.89 -36.40 3.64
CA GLU A 71 69.24 -36.96 3.56
C GLU A 71 70.24 -35.97 4.17
N ALA A 72 70.95 -36.40 5.21
CA ALA A 72 71.96 -35.58 5.89
C ALA A 72 73.36 -36.19 5.71
N ALA A 73 74.27 -35.46 5.07
CA ALA A 73 75.62 -35.91 4.78
C ALA A 73 76.69 -35.01 5.43
N ALA A 74 77.69 -35.61 6.07
CA ALA A 74 78.85 -34.88 6.57
C ALA A 74 79.88 -34.69 5.45
N THR A 75 80.49 -33.50 5.35
CA THR A 75 81.46 -33.17 4.31
C THR A 75 82.86 -32.97 4.91
N ALA A 76 83.89 -33.46 4.22
CA ALA A 76 85.30 -33.16 4.49
C ALA A 76 86.08 -33.18 3.17
N GLY A 77 86.50 -32.01 2.68
CA GLY A 77 87.02 -31.83 1.32
C GLY A 77 86.03 -32.35 0.27
N PRO A 78 86.45 -33.19 -0.69
CA PRO A 78 85.58 -33.76 -1.72
C PRO A 78 84.72 -34.94 -1.22
N TYR A 79 84.97 -35.45 -0.02
CA TYR A 79 84.33 -36.66 0.49
C TYR A 79 83.04 -36.35 1.25
N GLN A 80 82.00 -37.12 0.98
CA GLN A 80 80.70 -37.02 1.66
C GLN A 80 80.29 -38.39 2.22
N ALA A 81 79.67 -38.39 3.40
CA ALA A 81 79.09 -39.59 4.00
C ALA A 81 77.69 -39.29 4.52
N ALA A 82 76.68 -39.92 3.92
CA ALA A 82 75.26 -39.75 4.25
C ALA A 82 74.82 -40.67 5.41
N ALA A 83 73.97 -40.14 6.29
CA ALA A 83 73.21 -40.92 7.25
C ALA A 83 71.96 -41.53 6.59
N PRO A 84 71.32 -42.55 7.21
CA PRO A 84 70.04 -43.06 6.75
C PRO A 84 68.98 -41.95 6.66
N ASN A 85 68.15 -42.00 5.62
CA ASN A 85 67.11 -41.01 5.41
C ASN A 85 66.03 -41.10 6.50
N VAL A 86 65.51 -39.95 6.92
CA VAL A 86 64.44 -39.86 7.93
C VAL A 86 63.25 -39.11 7.32
N SER A 87 62.05 -39.69 7.41
CA SER A 87 60.82 -39.04 6.92
C SER A 87 60.05 -38.32 8.02
N GLY A 88 59.30 -37.28 7.64
CA GLY A 88 58.53 -36.44 8.53
C GLY A 88 57.47 -35.64 7.79
N TRP A 89 56.28 -35.52 8.38
CA TRP A 89 55.14 -34.82 7.79
C TRP A 89 55.06 -33.38 8.32
N THR A 90 54.75 -32.42 7.45
CA THR A 90 54.28 -31.09 7.88
C THR A 90 52.82 -31.18 8.35
N PRO A 91 52.42 -30.48 9.43
CA PRO A 91 51.02 -30.38 9.83
C PRO A 91 50.12 -29.85 8.70
N PRO A 92 48.88 -30.34 8.57
CA PRO A 92 47.97 -29.83 7.56
C PRO A 92 47.50 -28.41 7.91
N SER A 93 47.35 -27.56 6.89
CA SER A 93 46.70 -26.26 7.03
C SER A 93 45.19 -26.39 6.83
N VAL A 94 44.41 -25.66 7.62
CA VAL A 94 42.96 -25.56 7.45
C VAL A 94 42.60 -24.25 6.75
N PRO A 95 41.58 -24.25 5.89
CA PRO A 95 41.13 -23.04 5.21
C PRO A 95 40.63 -21.98 6.19
N SER A 96 40.90 -20.73 5.85
CA SER A 96 40.27 -19.57 6.46
C SER A 96 38.87 -19.35 5.85
N ASN A 97 38.00 -18.67 6.61
CA ASN A 97 36.67 -18.24 6.16
C ASN A 97 35.67 -19.38 5.87
N LEU A 98 35.48 -20.27 6.84
CA LEU A 98 34.34 -21.20 6.83
C LEU A 98 33.03 -20.40 6.95
N SER A 99 32.12 -20.59 6.01
CA SER A 99 30.81 -19.92 6.00
C SER A 99 29.68 -20.93 5.74
N ALA A 100 28.47 -20.57 6.18
CA ALA A 100 27.28 -21.39 6.07
C ALA A 100 26.12 -20.54 5.56
N VAL A 101 25.41 -21.03 4.55
CA VAL A 101 24.21 -20.39 3.97
C VAL A 101 23.07 -21.40 4.02
N ALA A 102 21.95 -21.03 4.63
CA ALA A 102 20.76 -21.87 4.66
C ALA A 102 20.02 -21.81 3.32
N GLU A 103 19.62 -22.96 2.78
CA GLU A 103 18.95 -23.07 1.47
C GLU A 103 17.49 -23.54 1.59
N GLY A 104 16.98 -23.66 2.82
CA GLY A 104 15.59 -24.01 3.15
C GLY A 104 15.43 -25.46 3.62
N HIS A 105 14.28 -25.77 4.24
CA HIS A 105 13.84 -27.12 4.65
C HIS A 105 14.95 -28.06 5.16
N GLY A 106 15.73 -27.60 6.13
CA GLY A 106 16.77 -28.41 6.77
C GLY A 106 18.07 -28.57 5.97
N THR A 107 18.33 -27.72 4.98
CA THR A 107 19.54 -27.76 4.14
C THR A 107 20.43 -26.54 4.32
N VAL A 108 21.74 -26.76 4.36
CA VAL A 108 22.76 -25.71 4.54
C VAL A 108 23.95 -25.98 3.64
N LEU A 109 24.30 -25.00 2.82
CA LEU A 109 25.52 -24.99 2.03
C LEU A 109 26.68 -24.45 2.87
N ILE A 110 27.70 -25.27 3.09
CA ILE A 110 28.94 -24.89 3.76
C ILE A 110 30.00 -24.62 2.70
N SER A 111 30.70 -23.50 2.79
CA SER A 111 31.77 -23.14 1.87
C SER A 111 33.02 -22.61 2.58
N TRP A 112 34.19 -22.82 1.98
CA TRP A 112 35.49 -22.41 2.51
C TRP A 112 36.46 -22.02 1.39
N ALA A 113 37.48 -21.23 1.72
CA ALA A 113 38.53 -20.87 0.76
C ALA A 113 39.37 -22.09 0.36
N SER A 114 39.90 -22.12 -0.86
CA SER A 114 40.84 -23.17 -1.27
C SER A 114 42.18 -23.02 -0.53
N VAL A 115 42.77 -24.15 -0.14
CA VAL A 115 44.08 -24.19 0.57
C VAL A 115 45.16 -24.66 -0.39
N SER A 116 46.34 -24.04 -0.32
CA SER A 116 47.53 -24.47 -1.06
C SER A 116 48.17 -25.70 -0.38
N GLY A 117 48.00 -26.87 -0.99
CA GLY A 117 48.59 -28.14 -0.53
C GLY A 117 47.78 -29.35 -1.00
N GLN A 118 48.41 -30.52 -1.05
CA GLN A 118 47.77 -31.78 -1.48
C GLN A 118 46.84 -32.27 -0.34
N GLN A 119 45.56 -31.88 -0.39
CA GLN A 119 44.52 -32.33 0.55
C GLN A 119 44.15 -33.81 0.30
N ASP A 120 44.74 -34.76 1.04
CA ASP A 120 44.39 -36.19 0.93
C ASP A 120 43.33 -36.67 1.95
N ASP A 121 43.22 -36.05 3.13
CA ASP A 121 42.00 -36.08 3.96
C ASP A 121 41.71 -34.67 4.54
N CYS A 122 40.51 -34.18 4.24
CA CYS A 122 39.77 -33.29 5.12
C CYS A 122 38.33 -33.82 5.24
N GLN A 123 37.76 -33.74 6.44
CA GLN A 123 36.40 -34.15 6.75
C GLN A 123 35.64 -33.00 7.41
N LEU A 124 34.40 -32.81 6.98
CA LEU A 124 33.48 -31.88 7.61
C LEU A 124 32.80 -32.56 8.79
N TRP A 125 32.91 -31.97 9.98
CA TRP A 125 32.34 -32.47 11.23
C TRP A 125 31.16 -31.60 11.64
N LEU A 126 29.98 -32.20 11.75
CA LEU A 126 28.74 -31.58 12.19
C LEU A 126 28.35 -32.11 13.58
N ARG A 127 28.12 -31.21 14.53
CA ARG A 127 27.70 -31.52 15.90
C ARG A 127 26.27 -31.02 16.15
N ASP A 128 25.42 -31.93 16.64
CA ASP A 128 24.07 -31.63 17.10
C ASP A 128 24.11 -31.29 18.61
N PRO A 129 23.51 -30.17 19.06
CA PRO A 129 23.51 -29.76 20.46
C PRO A 129 22.74 -30.72 21.39
N ARG A 130 21.75 -31.47 20.88
CA ARG A 130 20.98 -32.45 21.66
C ARG A 130 21.66 -33.82 21.74
N ASN A 131 22.65 -34.12 20.91
CA ASN A 131 23.27 -35.44 20.82
C ASN A 131 24.77 -35.34 21.11
N SER A 132 25.17 -35.65 22.35
CA SER A 132 26.56 -35.56 22.82
C SER A 132 27.50 -36.64 22.27
N THR A 133 27.00 -37.51 21.39
CA THR A 133 27.79 -38.52 20.69
C THR A 133 28.61 -37.95 19.54
N LEU A 134 29.55 -38.76 19.03
CA LEU A 134 30.49 -38.43 17.96
C LEU A 134 29.88 -37.57 16.82
N PRO A 135 30.59 -36.54 16.34
CA PRO A 135 30.12 -35.68 15.27
C PRO A 135 29.87 -36.48 13.99
N TRP A 136 28.85 -36.09 13.22
CA TRP A 136 28.63 -36.64 11.88
C TRP A 136 29.76 -36.19 10.97
N ARG A 137 30.40 -37.16 10.31
CA ARG A 137 31.60 -36.94 9.48
C ARG A 137 31.23 -37.07 8.01
N HIS A 138 31.50 -36.03 7.25
CA HIS A 138 31.30 -36.02 5.81
C HIS A 138 32.66 -35.96 5.12
N ALA A 139 32.97 -36.98 4.32
CA ALA A 139 34.19 -37.04 3.52
C ALA A 139 34.10 -36.02 2.37
N LEU A 140 35.20 -35.32 2.10
CA LEU A 140 35.28 -34.32 1.05
C LEU A 140 36.09 -34.85 -0.14
N GLY A 141 35.65 -34.50 -1.34
CA GLY A 141 36.40 -34.76 -2.56
C GLY A 141 37.65 -33.88 -2.67
N ARG A 142 38.66 -34.35 -3.42
CA ARG A 142 39.89 -33.56 -3.69
C ARG A 142 39.51 -32.23 -4.36
N GLY A 143 39.95 -31.12 -3.78
CA GLY A 143 39.67 -29.77 -4.30
C GLY A 143 38.23 -29.28 -4.06
N GLN A 144 37.42 -30.00 -3.28
CA GLN A 144 36.09 -29.55 -2.90
C GLN A 144 36.18 -28.32 -1.98
N ALA A 145 35.52 -27.22 -2.37
CA ALA A 145 35.47 -25.97 -1.60
C ALA A 145 34.09 -25.69 -0.98
N GLN A 146 33.09 -26.53 -1.30
CA GLN A 146 31.72 -26.40 -0.82
C GLN A 146 31.05 -27.77 -0.62
N HIS A 147 30.19 -27.88 0.38
CA HIS A 147 29.45 -29.10 0.71
C HIS A 147 28.04 -28.77 1.20
N LEU A 148 27.04 -29.47 0.67
CA LEU A 148 25.64 -29.30 1.04
C LEU A 148 25.27 -30.30 2.13
N LEU A 149 24.91 -29.80 3.31
CA LEU A 149 24.34 -30.57 4.40
C LEU A 149 22.81 -30.65 4.22
N GLN A 150 22.23 -31.84 4.39
CA GLN A 150 20.80 -32.09 4.27
C GLN A 150 20.27 -32.85 5.48
N GLY A 151 18.97 -32.72 5.75
CA GLY A 151 18.30 -33.44 6.85
C GLY A 151 18.57 -32.84 8.23
N LEU A 152 18.94 -31.56 8.31
CA LEU A 152 19.07 -30.85 9.59
C LEU A 152 17.69 -30.55 10.17
N VAL A 153 17.54 -30.69 11.48
CA VAL A 153 16.25 -30.48 12.14
C VAL A 153 16.03 -28.97 12.35
N PRO A 154 14.91 -28.41 11.85
CA PRO A 154 14.52 -27.01 12.08
C PRO A 154 14.41 -26.66 13.56
N GLY A 155 14.79 -25.43 13.94
CA GLY A 155 14.72 -24.95 15.33
C GLY A 155 15.89 -25.35 16.24
N ARG A 156 17.02 -25.84 15.68
CA ARG A 156 18.25 -26.23 16.41
C ARG A 156 19.45 -25.35 16.09
N ASN A 157 20.47 -25.37 16.96
CA ASN A 157 21.77 -24.71 16.74
C ASN A 157 22.87 -25.74 16.52
N TYR A 158 23.13 -26.08 15.27
CA TYR A 158 24.23 -26.98 14.91
C TYR A 158 25.59 -26.28 14.99
N SER A 159 26.68 -27.05 15.07
CA SER A 159 28.03 -26.50 14.89
C SER A 159 28.84 -27.32 13.90
N VAL A 160 29.54 -26.64 12.98
CA VAL A 160 30.30 -27.25 11.90
C VAL A 160 31.77 -26.88 12.03
N SER A 161 32.66 -27.85 11.80
CA SER A 161 34.12 -27.62 11.77
C SER A 161 34.75 -28.47 10.68
N LEU A 162 35.81 -27.98 10.07
CA LEU A 162 36.58 -28.73 9.06
C LEU A 162 37.85 -29.25 9.69
N ASN A 163 38.05 -30.57 9.64
CA ASN A 163 39.21 -31.27 10.20
C ASN A 163 40.03 -31.87 9.08
N CYS A 164 41.31 -31.53 9.01
CA CYS A 164 42.25 -32.09 8.03
C CYS A 164 43.31 -32.93 8.72
N VAL A 165 43.70 -34.04 8.09
CA VAL A 165 44.67 -35.01 8.65
C VAL A 165 45.81 -35.23 7.65
N ALA A 166 47.05 -35.19 8.14
CA ALA A 166 48.24 -35.52 7.37
C ALA A 166 49.22 -36.31 8.24
N GLY A 167 49.38 -37.60 7.94
CA GLY A 167 50.15 -38.53 8.77
C GLY A 167 49.64 -38.54 10.22
N PRO A 168 50.50 -38.33 11.23
CA PRO A 168 50.09 -38.29 12.64
C PRO A 168 49.50 -36.95 13.10
N TYR A 169 49.46 -35.93 12.23
CA TYR A 169 49.02 -34.58 12.59
C TYR A 169 47.61 -34.30 12.09
N TRP A 170 46.85 -33.53 12.88
CA TRP A 170 45.51 -33.05 12.52
C TRP A 170 45.33 -31.58 12.90
N SER A 171 44.54 -30.88 12.11
CA SER A 171 44.22 -29.45 12.31
C SER A 171 42.71 -29.23 12.12
N SER A 172 42.10 -28.37 12.93
CA SER A 172 40.66 -28.04 12.89
C SER A 172 40.43 -26.54 12.72
N THR A 173 39.42 -26.16 11.95
CA THR A 173 38.88 -24.79 12.00
C THR A 173 38.18 -24.53 13.34
N LYS A 174 37.97 -23.25 13.67
CA LYS A 174 37.05 -22.88 14.74
C LYS A 174 35.62 -23.38 14.40
N PRO A 175 34.85 -23.87 15.38
CA PRO A 175 33.47 -24.26 15.15
C PRO A 175 32.63 -23.07 14.67
N LEU A 176 31.91 -23.25 13.57
CA LEU A 176 30.94 -22.30 13.04
C LEU A 176 29.53 -22.70 13.52
N ALA A 177 28.83 -21.79 14.18
CA ALA A 177 27.43 -22.01 14.57
C ALA A 177 26.50 -21.91 13.35
N VAL A 178 25.62 -22.88 13.20
CA VAL A 178 24.65 -22.99 12.10
C VAL A 178 23.25 -23.09 12.71
N PRO A 179 22.59 -21.94 12.98
CA PRO A 179 21.23 -21.92 13.50
C PRO A 179 20.23 -22.29 12.39
N MET A 180 19.35 -23.25 12.65
CA MET A 180 18.28 -23.65 11.74
C MET A 180 16.99 -22.93 12.10
N GLU A 181 16.44 -22.21 11.13
CA GLU A 181 15.15 -21.55 11.29
C GLU A 181 14.01 -22.59 11.45
N PRO A 182 13.04 -22.39 12.35
CA PRO A 182 11.88 -23.26 12.49
C PRO A 182 10.96 -23.21 11.27
N GLU A 183 10.30 -24.33 10.97
CA GLU A 183 9.32 -24.39 9.88
C GLU A 183 8.05 -23.57 10.20
N PRO A 184 7.41 -22.95 9.19
CA PRO A 184 6.15 -22.25 9.37
C PRO A 184 5.04 -23.22 9.80
N VAL A 185 4.05 -22.67 10.49
CA VAL A 185 2.79 -23.36 10.85
C VAL A 185 1.97 -23.69 9.60
N GLN A 186 1.27 -24.83 9.61
CA GLN A 186 0.43 -25.29 8.50
C GLN A 186 -1.03 -25.47 8.97
N ASP A 187 -1.96 -25.47 8.00
CA ASP A 187 -3.39 -25.71 8.20
C ASP A 187 -4.06 -24.85 9.29
N VAL A 188 -3.68 -23.57 9.38
CA VAL A 188 -4.25 -22.68 10.39
C VAL A 188 -5.72 -22.39 10.06
N GLN A 189 -6.64 -22.75 10.97
CA GLN A 189 -8.05 -22.44 10.84
C GLN A 189 -8.52 -21.50 11.95
N CYS A 190 -9.61 -20.80 11.64
CA CYS A 190 -10.15 -19.75 12.48
C CYS A 190 -11.66 -19.90 12.57
N LEU A 191 -12.15 -20.17 13.78
CA LEU A 191 -13.56 -20.35 14.08
C LEU A 191 -14.09 -19.10 14.80
N PRO A 192 -15.00 -18.34 14.17
CA PRO A 192 -15.43 -17.05 14.71
C PRO A 192 -16.64 -17.16 15.65
N GLU A 193 -16.60 -16.37 16.72
CA GLU A 193 -17.70 -16.11 17.65
C GLU A 193 -17.97 -14.59 17.74
N PRO A 194 -19.06 -14.11 18.37
CA PRO A 194 -19.35 -12.67 18.43
C PRO A 194 -18.28 -11.85 19.15
N ARG A 195 -17.63 -12.40 20.20
CA ARG A 195 -16.59 -11.68 20.98
C ARG A 195 -15.29 -12.45 21.16
N SER A 196 -15.09 -13.48 20.35
CA SER A 196 -13.96 -14.41 20.48
C SER A 196 -13.59 -15.04 19.14
N LEU A 197 -12.35 -15.47 19.01
CA LEU A 197 -11.84 -16.25 17.88
C LEU A 197 -11.12 -17.48 18.41
N SER A 198 -11.49 -18.66 17.93
CA SER A 198 -10.84 -19.93 18.28
C SER A 198 -9.94 -20.36 17.11
N LEU A 199 -8.66 -20.57 17.40
CA LEU A 199 -7.61 -20.90 16.43
C LEU A 199 -7.10 -22.32 16.65
N ASN A 200 -6.88 -23.04 15.55
CA ASN A 200 -6.25 -24.36 15.51
C ASN A 200 -5.25 -24.42 14.35
N TRP A 201 -4.18 -25.20 14.51
CA TRP A 201 -3.18 -25.41 13.46
C TRP A 201 -2.49 -26.77 13.61
N THR A 202 -1.75 -27.17 12.59
CA THR A 202 -0.91 -28.38 12.61
C THR A 202 0.45 -28.05 13.23
N ILE A 203 0.95 -28.94 14.09
CA ILE A 203 2.26 -28.77 14.76
C ILE A 203 3.37 -28.83 13.69
N SER A 204 4.15 -27.76 13.57
CA SER A 204 5.32 -27.68 12.69
C SER A 204 6.34 -28.78 13.00
N ALA A 205 6.94 -29.35 11.96
CA ALA A 205 8.01 -30.33 12.09
C ALA A 205 9.30 -29.66 12.62
N GLY A 206 10.01 -30.38 13.49
CA GLY A 206 11.25 -29.91 14.11
C GLY A 206 11.11 -29.63 15.61
N ASP A 207 12.10 -28.93 16.19
CA ASP A 207 12.13 -28.64 17.62
C ASP A 207 11.46 -27.29 17.91
N VAL A 208 10.17 -27.34 18.22
CA VAL A 208 9.35 -26.17 18.56
C VAL A 208 9.29 -25.98 20.08
N GLU A 209 9.56 -24.76 20.53
CA GLU A 209 9.41 -24.34 21.93
C GLU A 209 7.99 -23.83 22.22
N ALA A 210 7.50 -22.92 21.37
CA ALA A 210 6.19 -22.31 21.49
C ALA A 210 5.70 -21.77 20.15
N TYR A 211 4.41 -21.47 20.09
CA TYR A 211 3.79 -20.68 19.03
C TYR A 211 3.43 -19.31 19.57
N GLU A 212 3.79 -18.27 18.83
CA GLU A 212 3.46 -16.89 19.15
C GLU A 212 2.32 -16.43 18.24
N VAL A 213 1.21 -16.05 18.85
CA VAL A 213 0.02 -15.53 18.17
C VAL A 213 -0.05 -14.03 18.40
N VAL A 214 0.02 -13.25 17.33
CA VAL A 214 -0.12 -11.80 17.36
C VAL A 214 -1.44 -11.43 16.70
N THR A 215 -2.34 -10.83 17.46
CA THR A 215 -3.65 -10.38 16.96
C THR A 215 -3.64 -8.87 16.82
N GLU A 216 -3.68 -8.39 15.58
CA GLU A 216 -3.97 -7.02 15.18
C GLU A 216 -5.48 -6.88 14.92
N ARG A 217 -6.13 -5.85 15.47
CA ARG A 217 -7.43 -5.43 14.95
C ARG A 217 -7.25 -4.64 13.66
N LEU A 218 -7.98 -5.01 12.60
CA LEU A 218 -8.01 -4.27 11.35
C LEU A 218 -8.98 -3.09 11.49
N SER A 219 -8.49 -2.01 12.09
CA SER A 219 -9.16 -0.71 12.15
C SER A 219 -8.80 0.15 10.94
N GLY A 220 -9.69 1.04 10.52
CA GLY A 220 -9.42 2.04 9.47
C GLY A 220 -8.43 3.12 9.93
N GLY A 221 -7.13 2.80 9.96
CA GLY A 221 -6.05 3.63 10.45
C GLY A 221 -4.79 2.79 10.74
N PRO A 222 -3.88 3.22 11.62
CA PRO A 222 -2.82 2.35 12.13
C PRO A 222 -3.38 1.25 13.06
N PRO A 223 -2.70 0.09 13.17
CA PRO A 223 -3.10 -0.97 14.09
C PRO A 223 -3.10 -0.44 15.53
N THR A 224 -4.20 -0.66 16.26
CA THR A 224 -4.51 0.08 17.49
C THR A 224 -4.38 -0.74 18.77
N SER A 225 -4.41 -2.07 18.67
CA SER A 225 -4.13 -2.97 19.78
C SER A 225 -3.54 -4.28 19.25
N THR A 226 -2.42 -4.69 19.83
CA THR A 226 -1.71 -5.93 19.51
C THR A 226 -1.72 -6.82 20.73
N TYR A 227 -2.37 -7.97 20.62
CA TYR A 227 -2.34 -9.00 21.67
C TYR A 227 -1.35 -10.08 21.28
N ILE A 228 -0.37 -10.34 22.14
CA ILE A 228 0.64 -11.38 21.94
C ILE A 228 0.34 -12.51 22.93
N LEU A 229 0.11 -13.71 22.40
CA LEU A 229 -0.09 -14.92 23.19
C LEU A 229 0.96 -15.95 22.79
N SER A 230 1.76 -16.40 23.76
CA SER A 230 2.67 -17.53 23.56
C SER A 230 2.05 -18.81 24.13
N THR A 231 1.90 -19.83 23.29
CA THR A 231 1.31 -21.12 23.70
C THR A 231 2.16 -22.30 23.21
N PRO A 232 2.39 -23.33 24.04
CA PRO A 232 3.07 -24.55 23.60
C PRO A 232 2.12 -25.52 22.88
N ARG A 233 0.81 -25.19 22.78
CA ARG A 233 -0.22 -26.05 22.19
C ARG A 233 -0.60 -25.55 20.81
N SER A 234 -1.06 -26.46 19.95
CA SER A 234 -1.51 -26.17 18.58
C SER A 234 -2.91 -25.54 18.46
N LYS A 235 -3.36 -24.90 19.55
CA LYS A 235 -4.65 -24.22 19.64
C LYS A 235 -4.58 -23.01 20.56
N ALA A 236 -5.31 -21.96 20.23
CA ALA A 236 -5.43 -20.74 21.02
C ALA A 236 -6.86 -20.20 20.96
N ARG A 237 -7.32 -19.56 22.04
CA ARG A 237 -8.59 -18.83 22.07
C ARG A 237 -8.32 -17.37 22.40
N LEU A 238 -8.82 -16.48 21.57
CA LEU A 238 -8.72 -15.03 21.72
C LEU A 238 -10.08 -14.52 22.22
N GLU A 239 -10.10 -13.83 23.36
CA GLU A 239 -11.32 -13.33 24.01
C GLU A 239 -11.31 -11.80 24.11
N GLY A 240 -12.48 -11.19 24.34
CA GLY A 240 -12.61 -9.74 24.50
C GLY A 240 -12.55 -8.96 23.17
N LEU A 241 -12.92 -9.62 22.07
CA LEU A 241 -12.95 -9.03 20.74
C LEU A 241 -14.29 -8.33 20.48
N ASP A 242 -14.29 -7.37 19.57
CA ASP A 242 -15.50 -6.66 19.17
C ASP A 242 -16.30 -7.49 18.15
N PRO A 243 -17.64 -7.47 18.22
CA PRO A 243 -18.49 -8.15 17.25
C PRO A 243 -18.43 -7.49 15.88
N SER A 244 -18.65 -8.30 14.84
CA SER A 244 -18.66 -7.88 13.43
C SER A 244 -17.36 -7.18 12.99
N ALA A 245 -16.23 -7.53 13.59
CA ALA A 245 -14.94 -6.88 13.37
C ALA A 245 -13.91 -7.84 12.78
N SER A 246 -13.07 -7.31 11.90
CA SER A 246 -11.97 -8.05 11.25
C SER A 246 -10.69 -7.92 12.05
N TYR A 247 -9.98 -9.03 12.19
CA TYR A 247 -8.70 -9.17 12.88
C TYR A 247 -7.69 -9.83 11.94
N ARG A 248 -6.46 -9.29 11.94
CA ARG A 248 -5.29 -9.92 11.33
C ARG A 248 -4.56 -10.71 12.41
N ILE A 249 -4.42 -12.00 12.18
CA ILE A 249 -3.77 -12.92 13.12
C ILE A 249 -2.48 -13.39 12.48
N THR A 250 -1.35 -13.09 13.12
CA THR A 250 -0.02 -13.50 12.70
C THR A 250 0.48 -14.58 13.65
N LEU A 251 0.76 -15.76 13.13
CA LEU A 251 1.20 -16.94 13.88
C LEU A 251 2.64 -17.29 13.48
N SER A 252 3.56 -17.32 14.45
CA SER A 252 4.97 -17.68 14.25
C SER A 252 5.38 -18.86 15.13
N THR A 253 6.15 -19.78 14.54
CA THR A 253 6.79 -20.88 15.27
C THR A 253 8.06 -20.36 15.95
N VAL A 254 8.23 -20.61 17.25
CA VAL A 254 9.45 -20.32 17.98
C VAL A 254 10.19 -21.63 18.23
N GLY A 255 11.40 -21.77 17.69
CA GLY A 255 12.21 -22.97 17.87
C GLY A 255 12.91 -23.02 19.23
N MET A 256 13.36 -24.19 19.66
CA MET A 256 14.21 -24.36 20.87
C MET A 256 15.65 -23.84 20.70
N ASN A 257 15.89 -23.02 19.68
CA ASN A 257 17.04 -22.13 19.52
C ASN A 257 16.66 -20.65 19.63
N THR A 258 15.43 -20.32 20.05
CA THR A 258 14.84 -18.97 20.17
C THR A 258 14.63 -18.22 18.86
N MET A 259 14.94 -18.83 17.71
CA MET A 259 14.66 -18.25 16.40
C MET A 259 13.16 -18.31 16.11
N ARG A 260 12.64 -17.29 15.42
CA ARG A 260 11.26 -17.27 14.93
C ARG A 260 11.27 -17.72 13.48
N GLY A 261 10.45 -18.72 13.17
CA GLY A 261 10.19 -19.13 11.80
C GLY A 261 9.31 -18.12 11.07
N GLN A 262 9.18 -18.32 9.77
CA GLN A 262 8.32 -17.52 8.91
C GLN A 262 6.88 -17.44 9.46
N ALA A 263 6.37 -16.21 9.63
CA ALA A 263 5.05 -15.98 10.20
C ALA A 263 3.94 -16.19 9.16
N VAL A 264 2.87 -16.88 9.56
CA VAL A 264 1.66 -17.10 8.75
C VAL A 264 0.60 -16.12 9.20
N THR A 265 0.01 -15.40 8.24
CA THR A 265 -1.01 -14.36 8.54
C THR A 265 -2.38 -14.79 8.02
N LEU A 266 -3.42 -14.69 8.86
CA LEU A 266 -4.81 -14.93 8.50
C LEU A 266 -5.70 -13.75 8.82
N LEU A 267 -6.81 -13.67 8.08
CA LEU A 267 -7.86 -12.66 8.23
C LEU A 267 -9.07 -13.36 8.86
N CYS A 268 -9.49 -12.93 10.04
CA CYS A 268 -10.63 -13.52 10.75
C CYS A 268 -11.66 -12.46 11.13
N ASN A 269 -12.93 -12.77 10.93
CA ASN A 269 -14.02 -11.85 11.26
C ASN A 269 -14.88 -12.42 12.38
N THR A 270 -15.10 -11.66 13.45
CA THR A 270 -16.08 -12.04 14.49
C THR A 270 -17.50 -11.93 13.94
N THR A 271 -18.44 -12.66 14.54
CA THR A 271 -19.82 -12.72 14.04
C THR A 271 -20.64 -11.48 14.44
N VAL A 272 -21.83 -11.37 13.86
CA VAL A 272 -22.87 -10.43 14.30
C VAL A 272 -23.35 -10.80 15.72
N GLU A 273 -23.83 -9.80 16.47
CA GLU A 273 -24.48 -9.96 17.77
C GLU A 273 -26.01 -9.89 17.59
N ALA A 274 -26.76 -10.77 18.25
CA ALA A 274 -28.19 -10.90 18.04
C ALA A 274 -29.03 -9.85 18.81
N LEU A 275 -30.33 -9.82 18.54
CA LEU A 275 -31.30 -8.94 19.20
C LEU A 275 -32.28 -9.75 20.07
N PRO A 276 -32.52 -9.35 21.33
CA PRO A 276 -33.51 -9.97 22.20
C PRO A 276 -34.94 -9.75 21.66
N PRO A 277 -35.74 -10.81 21.42
CA PRO A 277 -37.12 -10.70 20.94
C PRO A 277 -38.09 -10.27 22.07
N PRO A 278 -39.18 -9.54 21.75
CA PRO A 278 -40.18 -9.16 22.75
C PRO A 278 -41.08 -10.35 23.10
N LEU A 279 -41.25 -10.65 24.39
CA LEU A 279 -42.02 -11.81 24.89
C LEU A 279 -43.52 -11.52 25.00
N ARG A 280 -43.91 -10.27 25.29
CA ARG A 280 -45.29 -9.77 25.25
C ARG A 280 -45.29 -8.37 24.62
N ALA A 281 -45.34 -8.27 23.29
CA ALA A 281 -45.24 -6.99 22.59
C ALA A 281 -46.47 -6.07 22.76
N ASP A 282 -47.56 -6.60 23.30
CA ASP A 282 -48.91 -6.05 23.25
C ASP A 282 -49.41 -5.62 24.66
N SER A 283 -49.47 -4.30 24.83
CA SER A 283 -49.97 -3.52 25.99
C SER A 283 -49.20 -3.61 27.30
N PHE A 284 -48.37 -2.58 27.52
CA PHE A 284 -47.90 -2.15 28.84
C PHE A 284 -48.85 -1.08 29.41
N GLN A 285 -48.84 -0.87 30.73
CA GLN A 285 -49.76 0.07 31.38
C GLN A 285 -49.27 1.52 31.29
N VAL A 286 -50.18 2.44 30.96
CA VAL A 286 -49.97 3.90 30.99
C VAL A 286 -50.98 4.50 31.97
N GLU A 287 -50.50 5.11 33.06
CA GLU A 287 -51.34 5.74 34.08
C GLU A 287 -51.81 7.14 33.62
N ALA A 288 -52.90 7.65 34.21
CA ALA A 288 -53.59 8.89 33.79
C ALA A 288 -52.73 10.19 33.84
N SER A 289 -51.54 10.13 34.43
CA SER A 289 -50.57 11.24 34.52
C SER A 289 -49.47 11.19 33.45
N SER A 290 -49.65 10.46 32.35
CA SER A 290 -48.61 10.20 31.34
C SER A 290 -47.39 9.45 31.92
N THR A 291 -47.63 8.53 32.86
CA THR A 291 -46.59 7.67 33.46
C THR A 291 -46.62 6.29 32.82
N VAL A 292 -45.47 5.85 32.28
CA VAL A 292 -45.30 4.53 31.64
C VAL A 292 -44.71 3.53 32.62
N VAL A 293 -45.30 2.33 32.72
CA VAL A 293 -44.82 1.26 33.61
C VAL A 293 -44.03 0.21 32.81
N LEU A 294 -42.73 0.08 33.10
CA LEU A 294 -41.84 -0.95 32.56
C LEU A 294 -41.92 -2.22 33.43
N SER A 295 -41.87 -3.41 32.82
CA SER A 295 -41.78 -4.70 33.53
C SER A 295 -40.64 -5.54 32.97
N SER A 296 -40.01 -6.37 33.81
CA SER A 296 -38.95 -7.30 33.43
C SER A 296 -39.41 -8.39 32.43
N GLU A 297 -40.72 -8.67 32.35
CA GLU A 297 -41.26 -9.71 31.45
C GLU A 297 -41.46 -9.25 29.99
N LEU A 298 -41.15 -7.99 29.65
CA LEU A 298 -41.46 -7.43 28.34
C LEU A 298 -40.55 -7.95 27.21
N PHE A 299 -39.30 -8.33 27.51
CA PHE A 299 -38.29 -8.75 26.52
C PHE A 299 -37.48 -9.96 27.02
N SER A 300 -37.14 -10.90 26.13
CA SER A 300 -36.29 -12.07 26.45
C SER A 300 -34.81 -11.71 26.34
N GLU A 301 -33.98 -11.97 27.35
CA GLU A 301 -32.52 -11.80 27.24
C GLU A 301 -31.79 -12.98 26.55
N GLU A 302 -32.52 -13.96 26.00
CA GLU A 302 -31.92 -15.18 25.40
C GLU A 302 -30.95 -14.91 24.25
N ASN A 303 -31.20 -13.84 23.48
CA ASN A 303 -30.41 -13.45 22.30
C ASN A 303 -29.50 -12.24 22.57
N GLY A 304 -29.38 -11.80 23.82
CA GLY A 304 -28.53 -10.67 24.22
C GLY A 304 -29.00 -9.97 25.49
N ARG A 305 -28.06 -9.56 26.34
CA ARG A 305 -28.33 -8.89 27.62
C ARG A 305 -28.79 -7.44 27.41
N ILE A 306 -29.91 -7.05 28.02
CA ILE A 306 -30.46 -5.70 27.90
C ILE A 306 -29.67 -4.76 28.83
N GLN A 307 -29.09 -3.72 28.25
CA GLN A 307 -28.32 -2.70 28.97
C GLN A 307 -29.15 -1.47 29.30
N TYR A 308 -30.08 -1.06 28.42
CA TYR A 308 -30.92 0.11 28.62
C TYR A 308 -32.37 -0.15 28.22
N TYR A 309 -33.30 0.54 28.88
CA TYR A 309 -34.68 0.70 28.45
C TYR A 309 -34.92 2.14 28.02
N GLY A 310 -35.74 2.34 27.00
CA GLY A 310 -36.17 3.67 26.57
C GLY A 310 -37.68 3.75 26.43
N VAL A 311 -38.21 4.96 26.51
CA VAL A 311 -39.62 5.24 26.25
C VAL A 311 -39.72 6.19 25.07
N VAL A 312 -40.39 5.75 24.02
CA VAL A 312 -40.69 6.51 22.81
C VAL A 312 -42.06 7.14 22.97
N ALA A 313 -42.18 8.43 22.70
CA ALA A 313 -43.44 9.16 22.69
C ALA A 313 -43.79 9.59 21.25
N THR A 314 -45.07 9.54 20.88
CA THR A 314 -45.56 9.97 19.57
C THR A 314 -46.89 10.70 19.66
N THR A 315 -47.10 11.71 18.82
CA THR A 315 -48.42 12.31 18.54
C THR A 315 -49.08 11.71 17.29
N ASN A 316 -48.36 10.88 16.54
CA ASN A 316 -48.88 10.29 15.32
C ASN A 316 -49.82 9.12 15.63
N ARG A 317 -51.12 9.35 15.43
CA ARG A 317 -52.16 8.36 15.74
C ARG A 317 -52.15 7.15 14.81
N SER A 318 -51.59 7.28 13.62
CA SER A 318 -51.55 6.22 12.59
C SER A 318 -50.40 5.24 12.78
N MET A 319 -49.40 5.58 13.60
CA MET A 319 -48.23 4.74 13.84
C MET A 319 -48.53 3.62 14.84
N LEU A 320 -48.36 2.37 14.42
CA LEU A 320 -48.63 1.18 15.25
C LEU A 320 -47.37 0.68 15.98
N ARG A 321 -46.20 0.73 15.34
CA ARG A 321 -44.91 0.33 15.91
C ARG A 321 -43.82 1.37 15.65
N PRO A 322 -42.88 1.60 16.59
CA PRO A 322 -41.74 2.47 16.36
C PRO A 322 -40.78 1.89 15.31
N THR A 323 -40.11 2.77 14.57
CA THR A 323 -38.93 2.43 13.76
C THR A 323 -37.64 2.73 14.53
N PRO A 324 -36.54 2.01 14.26
CA PRO A 324 -35.24 2.25 14.90
C PRO A 324 -34.75 3.71 14.77
N ASP A 325 -35.13 4.38 13.68
CA ASP A 325 -34.74 5.78 13.40
C ASP A 325 -35.26 6.76 14.47
N ILE A 326 -36.38 6.46 15.13
CA ILE A 326 -36.99 7.33 16.17
C ILE A 326 -36.06 7.48 17.39
N VAL A 327 -35.16 6.54 17.62
CA VAL A 327 -34.15 6.61 18.71
C VAL A 327 -33.20 7.80 18.52
N SER A 328 -33.01 8.25 17.27
CA SER A 328 -32.19 9.41 16.95
C SER A 328 -32.93 10.75 17.12
N SER A 329 -34.26 10.74 17.17
CA SER A 329 -35.10 11.92 17.35
C SER A 329 -35.18 12.33 18.82
N THR A 330 -34.87 13.60 19.11
CA THR A 330 -34.88 14.17 20.45
C THR A 330 -36.18 14.91 20.77
N TRP A 331 -36.39 15.25 22.05
CA TRP A 331 -37.51 16.10 22.45
C TRP A 331 -37.52 17.44 21.70
N TYR A 332 -36.36 18.02 21.39
CA TYR A 332 -36.29 19.27 20.61
C TYR A 332 -36.80 19.09 19.18
N ASP A 333 -36.47 17.97 18.54
CA ASP A 333 -36.89 17.66 17.17
C ASP A 333 -38.41 17.45 17.07
N HIS A 334 -39.02 16.93 18.14
CA HIS A 334 -40.48 16.81 18.27
C HIS A 334 -41.16 18.12 18.68
N TYR A 335 -40.62 18.80 19.70
CA TYR A 335 -41.28 19.93 20.32
C TYR A 335 -41.22 21.19 19.44
N TYR A 336 -40.08 21.43 18.79
CA TYR A 336 -39.86 22.58 17.91
C TYR A 336 -39.67 22.22 16.43
N GLY A 337 -39.38 20.95 16.11
CA GLY A 337 -39.23 20.48 14.75
C GLY A 337 -40.50 19.84 14.18
N MET A 338 -40.32 19.05 13.12
CA MET A 338 -41.40 18.41 12.36
C MET A 338 -41.55 16.90 12.66
N GLU A 339 -40.79 16.38 13.63
CA GLU A 339 -40.89 14.97 14.00
C GLU A 339 -42.13 14.75 14.88
N ASP A 340 -42.92 13.73 14.58
CA ASP A 340 -44.09 13.39 15.40
C ASP A 340 -43.76 12.45 16.56
N SER A 341 -42.53 11.90 16.58
CA SER A 341 -42.10 10.88 17.54
C SER A 341 -40.66 11.11 17.99
N TYR A 342 -40.36 10.80 19.24
CA TYR A 342 -39.01 10.95 19.80
C TYR A 342 -38.76 9.99 20.95
N LEU A 343 -37.48 9.75 21.23
CA LEU A 343 -37.06 9.06 22.46
C LEU A 343 -37.15 10.04 23.63
N ALA A 344 -38.14 9.85 24.50
CA ALA A 344 -38.41 10.74 25.62
C ALA A 344 -37.46 10.49 26.79
N VAL A 345 -37.16 9.22 27.09
CA VAL A 345 -36.30 8.82 28.21
C VAL A 345 -35.47 7.63 27.81
N LEU A 346 -34.22 7.58 28.30
CA LEU A 346 -33.32 6.43 28.23
C LEU A 346 -32.79 6.13 29.65
N ILE A 347 -32.99 4.92 30.14
CA ILE A 347 -32.68 4.50 31.51
C ILE A 347 -31.81 3.24 31.47
N PRO A 348 -30.71 3.17 32.24
CA PRO A 348 -29.98 1.90 32.45
C PRO A 348 -30.92 0.82 32.98
N ASN A 349 -30.69 -0.45 32.60
CA ASN A 349 -31.58 -1.56 32.95
C ASN A 349 -31.84 -1.64 34.47
N PRO A 350 -33.07 -1.31 34.95
CA PRO A 350 -33.38 -1.23 36.37
C PRO A 350 -33.60 -2.61 37.02
N PHE A 351 -33.66 -3.68 36.20
CA PHE A 351 -33.97 -5.04 36.63
C PHE A 351 -32.71 -5.90 36.84
N GLN A 352 -31.51 -5.33 36.74
CA GLN A 352 -30.28 -6.08 37.00
C GLN A 352 -30.19 -6.49 38.49
N PRO A 353 -29.69 -7.70 38.79
CA PRO A 353 -29.62 -8.21 40.17
C PRO A 353 -28.62 -7.38 40.99
N SER A 354 -29.14 -6.50 41.82
CA SER A 354 -28.38 -5.86 42.90
C SER A 354 -28.58 -6.64 44.21
N PRO A 355 -27.68 -6.55 45.20
CA PRO A 355 -27.82 -7.28 46.48
C PRO A 355 -29.06 -6.92 47.31
N ARG A 356 -29.82 -5.89 46.90
CA ARG A 356 -31.09 -5.49 47.49
C ARG A 356 -32.16 -5.65 46.41
N SER A 357 -33.14 -6.52 46.67
CA SER A 357 -34.32 -6.84 45.83
C SER A 357 -34.53 -5.97 44.58
N SER A 358 -34.45 -6.57 43.39
CA SER A 358 -34.81 -5.92 42.12
C SER A 358 -36.33 -5.74 42.01
N PRO A 359 -36.85 -4.54 41.70
CA PRO A 359 -38.28 -4.32 41.55
C PRO A 359 -38.83 -5.04 40.30
N GLU A 360 -40.01 -5.65 40.37
CA GLU A 360 -40.66 -6.30 39.19
C GLU A 360 -41.16 -5.30 38.14
N THR A 361 -41.44 -4.06 38.57
CA THR A 361 -41.94 -2.97 37.70
C THR A 361 -41.25 -1.64 38.00
N TRP A 362 -41.06 -0.80 36.98
CA TRP A 362 -40.42 0.52 37.08
C TRP A 362 -41.28 1.62 36.43
N ARG A 363 -41.59 2.70 37.16
CA ARG A 363 -42.46 3.80 36.68
C ARG A 363 -41.65 4.95 36.08
N VAL A 364 -42.05 5.42 34.91
CA VAL A 364 -41.39 6.51 34.17
C VAL A 364 -42.41 7.63 33.88
N PRO A 365 -42.43 8.73 34.67
CA PRO A 365 -43.28 9.88 34.39
C PRO A 365 -42.75 10.64 33.17
N LEU A 366 -43.63 11.06 32.25
CA LEU A 366 -43.23 11.77 31.03
C LEU A 366 -43.67 13.23 31.06
N GLY A 367 -42.82 14.13 30.54
CA GLY A 367 -43.13 15.55 30.43
C GLY A 367 -42.75 16.41 31.63
N THR A 368 -41.88 15.94 32.52
CA THR A 368 -41.64 16.56 33.84
C THR A 368 -40.40 17.45 33.92
N GLU A 369 -39.48 17.39 32.96
CA GLU A 369 -38.20 18.11 33.03
C GLU A 369 -38.16 19.40 32.20
N GLU A 370 -37.34 20.38 32.62
CA GLU A 370 -37.02 21.57 31.83
C GLU A 370 -35.68 21.39 31.10
N CYS A 371 -35.74 21.14 29.79
CA CYS A 371 -34.58 20.86 28.94
C CYS A 371 -33.76 22.14 28.66
N GLY A 372 -33.07 22.69 29.67
CA GLY A 372 -32.22 23.87 29.52
C GLY A 372 -30.90 23.56 28.79
N ARG A 373 -30.70 24.17 27.61
CA ARG A 373 -29.43 24.30 26.84
C ARG A 373 -28.69 23.02 26.38
N THR A 374 -29.11 21.81 26.71
CA THR A 374 -28.53 20.55 26.18
C THR A 374 -29.48 19.87 25.18
N ARG A 375 -28.99 19.51 23.98
CA ARG A 375 -29.75 18.78 22.94
C ARG A 375 -29.78 17.26 23.17
N ALA A 376 -29.91 16.83 24.41
CA ALA A 376 -29.91 15.41 24.77
C ALA A 376 -31.28 14.77 24.51
N THR A 377 -31.33 13.43 24.60
CA THR A 377 -32.52 12.73 25.09
C THR A 377 -32.93 13.40 26.40
N CYS A 378 -34.11 14.02 26.43
CA CYS A 378 -34.59 14.81 27.57
C CYS A 378 -36.09 14.60 27.75
N ASN A 379 -36.53 14.47 29.00
CA ASN A 379 -37.93 14.27 29.33
C ASN A 379 -38.72 15.58 29.40
N GLY A 380 -38.64 16.38 28.33
CA GLY A 380 -39.18 17.73 28.29
C GLY A 380 -40.71 17.78 28.26
N LYS A 381 -41.28 18.95 28.63
CA LYS A 381 -42.73 19.19 28.68
C LYS A 381 -43.45 18.70 27.42
N LEU A 382 -44.58 18.01 27.60
CA LEU A 382 -45.46 17.60 26.49
C LEU A 382 -46.22 18.80 25.94
N LYS A 383 -46.53 18.82 24.63
CA LYS A 383 -47.32 19.89 24.02
C LYS A 383 -48.73 19.89 24.63
N ALA A 384 -49.21 21.07 25.02
CA ALA A 384 -50.58 21.23 25.51
C ALA A 384 -51.59 20.90 24.39
N ASN A 385 -52.72 20.28 24.76
CA ASN A 385 -53.81 19.88 23.87
C ASN A 385 -53.50 18.80 22.81
N GLU A 386 -52.36 18.12 22.91
CA GLU A 386 -52.01 16.98 22.05
C GLU A 386 -52.22 15.63 22.77
N GLN A 387 -52.67 14.61 22.03
CA GLN A 387 -52.80 13.25 22.56
C GLN A 387 -51.56 12.43 22.22
N TYR A 388 -50.82 12.03 23.25
CA TYR A 388 -49.60 11.22 23.11
C TYR A 388 -49.88 9.73 23.26
N ARG A 389 -49.14 8.91 22.52
CA ARG A 389 -49.02 7.45 22.67
C ARG A 389 -47.57 7.11 22.96
N PHE A 390 -47.35 6.02 23.70
CA PHE A 390 -46.00 5.63 24.12
C PHE A 390 -45.62 4.25 23.62
N SER A 391 -44.33 3.95 23.51
CA SER A 391 -43.80 2.61 23.26
C SER A 391 -42.51 2.39 24.06
N ILE A 392 -42.23 1.15 24.45
CA ILE A 392 -41.01 0.78 25.19
C ILE A 392 -39.98 0.23 24.22
N ALA A 393 -38.72 0.64 24.40
CA ALA A 393 -37.56 0.20 23.65
C ALA A 393 -36.57 -0.52 24.58
N ALA A 394 -36.03 -1.67 24.19
CA ALA A 394 -34.97 -2.38 24.90
C ALA A 394 -33.69 -2.38 24.07
N PHE A 395 -32.58 -1.98 24.68
CA PHE A 395 -31.28 -1.84 24.02
C PHE A 395 -30.27 -2.83 24.61
N THR A 396 -29.68 -3.69 23.78
CA THR A 396 -28.47 -4.44 24.17
C THR A 396 -27.21 -3.56 24.10
N LYS A 397 -27.28 -2.52 23.26
CA LYS A 397 -26.30 -1.45 23.16
C LYS A 397 -26.99 -0.19 22.65
N TYR A 398 -26.87 0.91 23.39
CA TYR A 398 -27.36 2.21 22.93
C TYR A 398 -26.30 2.89 22.06
N ASP A 399 -26.56 2.99 20.76
CA ASP A 399 -25.79 3.78 19.80
C ASP A 399 -26.77 4.61 18.97
N PRO A 400 -26.73 5.95 19.02
CA PRO A 400 -27.63 6.80 18.24
C PRO A 400 -27.54 6.60 16.72
N ALA A 401 -26.45 6.03 16.20
CA ALA A 401 -26.24 5.82 14.77
C ALA A 401 -26.65 4.42 14.29
N ALA A 402 -26.63 3.42 15.17
CA ALA A 402 -27.00 2.04 14.87
C ALA A 402 -27.45 1.33 16.16
N PRO A 403 -28.62 1.72 16.71
CA PRO A 403 -29.05 1.19 17.99
C PRO A 403 -29.41 -0.29 17.84
N ALA A 404 -28.84 -1.14 18.70
CA ALA A 404 -29.25 -2.52 18.82
C ALA A 404 -30.50 -2.56 19.71
N VAL A 405 -31.66 -2.28 19.10
CA VAL A 405 -32.91 -1.97 19.78
C VAL A 405 -34.08 -2.83 19.30
N THR A 406 -34.94 -3.19 20.25
CA THR A 406 -36.21 -3.89 20.00
C THR A 406 -37.36 -3.09 20.65
N PHE A 407 -38.53 -3.03 20.03
CA PHE A 407 -39.66 -2.21 20.49
C PHE A 407 -40.92 -3.04 20.81
N THR A 408 -41.77 -2.51 21.70
CA THR A 408 -43.18 -2.91 21.85
C THR A 408 -44.08 -2.21 20.81
N LEU A 409 -45.38 -2.51 20.79
CA LEU A 409 -46.38 -1.69 20.08
C LEU A 409 -46.69 -0.38 20.84
N PHE A 410 -47.22 0.63 20.14
CA PHE A 410 -47.69 1.87 20.77
C PHE A 410 -48.96 1.64 21.62
N SER A 411 -49.02 2.28 22.80
CA SER A 411 -50.11 2.17 23.78
C SER A 411 -51.48 2.54 23.21
N ALA A 412 -52.53 2.13 23.93
CA ALA A 412 -53.85 2.75 23.79
C ALA A 412 -53.79 4.26 24.08
N ALA A 413 -54.85 5.00 23.73
CA ALA A 413 -54.81 6.45 23.61
C ALA A 413 -56.08 7.14 24.15
N GLY A 414 -55.92 8.38 24.65
CA GLY A 414 -56.94 9.42 24.49
C GLY A 414 -57.86 9.72 25.67
N ALA A 415 -57.64 9.15 26.85
CA ALA A 415 -58.38 9.50 28.07
C ALA A 415 -57.59 10.48 28.96
N GLY A 416 -58.27 11.45 29.57
CA GLY A 416 -57.70 12.37 30.57
C GLY A 416 -57.95 13.86 30.30
N THR A 417 -59.20 14.30 30.23
CA THR A 417 -59.56 15.71 30.47
C THR A 417 -59.43 16.03 31.96
N ALA A 418 -58.57 16.99 32.33
CA ALA A 418 -58.60 17.59 33.66
C ALA A 418 -58.45 19.12 33.54
N LEU A 419 -59.57 19.80 33.76
CA LEU A 419 -59.68 21.22 34.10
C LEU A 419 -59.07 21.47 35.51
N LEU A 420 -58.88 22.77 35.84
CA LEU A 420 -58.57 23.42 37.14
C LEU A 420 -57.12 23.92 37.25
N SER A 421 -56.78 25.09 37.77
CA SER A 421 -57.50 26.27 38.29
C SER A 421 -56.46 27.36 38.60
N MET A 422 -56.74 28.63 38.35
CA MET A 422 -55.98 29.77 38.93
C MET A 422 -56.21 29.87 40.44
N PRO A 423 -55.23 30.35 41.23
CA PRO A 423 -55.44 31.57 42.00
C PRO A 423 -54.21 32.51 42.05
N ILE A 424 -54.38 33.67 42.71
CA ILE A 424 -53.64 34.93 42.47
C ILE A 424 -53.13 35.52 43.81
N ILE A 425 -52.36 36.62 43.75
CA ILE A 425 -52.03 37.60 44.82
C ILE A 425 -50.63 37.46 45.49
N ALA A 426 -49.66 38.11 44.83
CA ALA A 426 -48.84 39.22 45.37
C ALA A 426 -47.46 38.98 46.04
N GLY A 427 -46.57 39.95 45.77
CA GLY A 427 -45.36 40.33 46.53
C GLY A 427 -44.10 39.59 46.06
N ILE A 428 -43.01 40.20 45.59
CA ILE A 428 -42.36 41.43 46.08
C ILE A 428 -41.56 42.03 44.90
N VAL A 429 -41.95 43.23 44.47
CA VAL A 429 -41.31 44.00 43.39
C VAL A 429 -40.04 44.73 43.85
N MET A 430 -39.63 44.63 45.12
CA MET A 430 -38.58 45.51 45.64
C MET A 430 -37.18 44.91 45.86
N GLY A 431 -36.89 43.75 45.26
CA GLY A 431 -35.55 43.13 45.26
C GLY A 431 -34.88 43.06 43.89
N PHE A 432 -35.66 43.09 42.80
CA PHE A 432 -35.16 42.78 41.46
C PHE A 432 -34.49 43.98 40.76
N LEU A 433 -34.81 45.21 41.16
CA LEU A 433 -34.22 46.42 40.57
C LEU A 433 -32.82 46.74 41.13
N LEU A 434 -32.52 46.33 42.37
CA LEU A 434 -31.19 46.53 42.97
C LEU A 434 -30.17 45.49 42.49
N THR A 435 -30.61 44.26 42.24
CA THR A 435 -29.75 43.20 41.68
C THR A 435 -29.44 43.43 40.20
N LEU A 436 -30.40 43.94 39.41
CA LEU A 436 -30.16 44.32 38.01
C LEU A 436 -29.18 45.49 37.88
N ALA A 437 -29.26 46.50 38.76
CA ALA A 437 -28.32 47.62 38.76
C ALA A 437 -26.90 47.21 39.16
N ALA A 438 -26.76 46.32 40.16
CA ALA A 438 -25.47 45.78 40.57
C ALA A 438 -24.83 44.90 39.48
N VAL A 439 -25.62 44.09 38.77
CA VAL A 439 -25.14 43.26 37.65
C VAL A 439 -24.76 44.14 36.45
N PHE A 440 -25.52 45.19 36.13
CA PHE A 440 -25.13 46.14 35.08
C PHE A 440 -23.87 46.93 35.43
N ALA A 441 -23.70 47.34 36.70
CA ALA A 441 -22.48 47.98 37.16
C ALA A 441 -21.26 47.03 37.09
N LEU A 442 -21.43 45.75 37.42
CA LEU A 442 -20.38 44.72 37.32
C LEU A 442 -20.01 44.39 35.86
N VAL A 443 -21.00 44.36 34.96
CA VAL A 443 -20.78 44.15 33.52
C VAL A 443 -20.14 45.38 32.88
N TYR A 444 -20.56 46.59 33.27
CA TYR A 444 -19.94 47.84 32.81
C TYR A 444 -18.51 48.00 33.35
N TRP A 445 -18.24 47.59 34.59
CA TRP A 445 -16.90 47.60 35.18
C TRP A 445 -15.98 46.53 34.55
N LYS A 446 -16.52 45.37 34.16
CA LYS A 446 -15.80 44.38 33.33
C LYS A 446 -15.54 44.88 31.91
N GLN A 447 -16.48 45.61 31.29
CA GLN A 447 -16.26 46.20 29.96
C GLN A 447 -15.27 47.37 29.97
N LEU A 448 -15.18 48.15 31.06
CA LEU A 448 -14.15 49.19 31.20
C LEU A 448 -12.75 48.64 31.51
N ARG A 449 -12.63 47.48 32.18
CA ARG A 449 -11.33 46.77 32.28
C ARG A 449 -10.89 46.11 30.97
N ALA A 450 -11.81 45.91 30.01
CA ALA A 450 -11.52 45.41 28.67
C ALA A 450 -11.12 46.50 27.66
N LYS A 451 -10.99 47.78 28.08
CA LYS A 451 -10.54 48.89 27.23
C LYS A 451 -9.13 49.43 27.51
N ASN A 452 -8.34 48.75 28.35
CA ASN A 452 -6.92 49.05 28.57
C ASN A 452 -6.04 47.78 28.55
N PHE A 453 -6.24 46.91 27.56
CA PHE A 453 -5.14 46.08 27.07
C PHE A 453 -4.77 46.60 25.68
N ALA A 454 -3.78 47.49 25.69
CA ALA A 454 -2.98 47.80 24.52
C ALA A 454 -2.53 46.49 23.83
N LEU A 455 -2.48 46.53 22.49
CA LEU A 455 -1.86 45.54 21.62
C LEU A 455 -0.76 44.75 22.35
N ALA A 456 -1.05 43.53 22.75
CA ALA A 456 0.00 42.53 22.81
C ALA A 456 0.26 42.13 21.35
N PRO A 457 1.47 42.34 20.80
CA PRO A 457 1.76 41.86 19.48
C PRO A 457 1.69 40.34 19.53
N VAL A 458 0.78 39.76 18.74
CA VAL A 458 0.93 38.36 18.32
C VAL A 458 2.36 38.24 17.84
N SER A 459 3.12 37.35 18.48
CA SER A 459 4.52 37.10 18.21
C SER A 459 4.76 36.98 16.70
N ARG A 460 5.29 38.06 16.09
CA ARG A 460 5.76 38.11 14.70
C ARG A 460 7.05 37.28 14.53
N ARG A 461 7.05 36.01 14.94
CA ARG A 461 8.29 35.22 14.98
C ARG A 461 8.55 34.29 13.80
N ASN A 462 7.56 33.94 12.97
CA ASN A 462 7.80 33.16 11.76
C ASN A 462 7.14 33.84 10.55
N VAL A 463 7.84 34.80 9.92
CA VAL A 463 7.44 35.24 8.58
C VAL A 463 7.90 34.15 7.62
N HIS A 464 6.99 33.24 7.26
CA HIS A 464 7.22 32.32 6.14
C HIS A 464 7.43 33.17 4.88
N ARG A 465 8.63 33.11 4.32
CA ARG A 465 9.00 33.84 3.10
C ARG A 465 8.88 32.91 1.91
N PRO A 466 8.55 33.43 0.71
CA PRO A 466 8.64 32.64 -0.52
C PRO A 466 10.01 31.97 -0.63
N VAL A 467 10.00 30.67 -0.94
CA VAL A 467 11.20 29.86 -1.10
C VAL A 467 11.64 29.96 -2.55
N PRO A 468 12.85 30.45 -2.85
CA PRO A 468 13.40 30.44 -4.21
C PRO A 468 13.47 29.01 -4.77
N ILE A 469 13.22 28.85 -6.07
CA ILE A 469 13.25 27.52 -6.73
C ILE A 469 14.61 26.83 -6.53
N GLU A 470 15.71 27.59 -6.61
CA GLU A 470 17.08 27.08 -6.50
C GLU A 470 17.36 26.41 -5.15
N SER A 471 16.79 26.93 -4.06
CA SER A 471 16.96 26.40 -2.71
C SER A 471 15.81 25.48 -2.28
N PHE A 472 14.79 25.29 -3.13
CA PHE A 472 13.60 24.51 -2.79
C PHE A 472 13.94 23.04 -2.51
N LYS A 473 14.92 22.45 -3.19
CA LYS A 473 15.36 21.07 -2.94
C LYS A 473 15.86 20.89 -1.51
N GLN A 474 16.78 21.75 -1.08
CA GLN A 474 17.32 21.74 0.28
C GLN A 474 16.24 22.04 1.31
N TYR A 475 15.35 22.99 1.01
CA TYR A 475 14.19 23.31 1.84
C TYR A 475 13.30 22.08 2.08
N TYR A 476 12.95 21.35 1.02
CA TYR A 476 12.11 20.15 1.10
C TYR A 476 12.78 19.02 1.89
N GLU A 477 14.05 18.72 1.60
CA GLU A 477 14.81 17.66 2.29
C GLU A 477 14.94 17.97 3.79
N MET A 478 15.24 19.22 4.13
CA MET A 478 15.28 19.67 5.52
C MET A 478 13.91 19.55 6.21
N LYS A 479 12.82 19.89 5.53
CA LYS A 479 11.45 19.81 6.07
C LYS A 479 10.93 18.37 6.20
N ALA A 480 11.35 17.48 5.31
CA ALA A 480 11.00 16.06 5.31
C ALA A 480 11.78 15.25 6.36
N ALA A 481 12.96 15.73 6.78
CA ALA A 481 13.76 15.11 7.83
C ALA A 481 12.98 14.97 9.15
N GLY A 482 13.31 13.93 9.93
CA GLY A 482 12.65 13.68 11.23
C GLY A 482 11.17 13.31 11.11
N ALA A 483 10.82 12.46 10.14
CA ALA A 483 9.44 11.97 9.91
C ALA A 483 8.41 13.09 9.66
N ASN A 484 8.77 14.12 8.88
CA ASN A 484 7.91 15.26 8.50
C ASN A 484 7.47 16.16 9.67
N GLN A 485 8.20 16.17 10.80
CA GLN A 485 7.82 16.96 11.97
C GLN A 485 7.76 18.47 11.68
N ALA A 486 8.63 18.99 10.80
CA ALA A 486 8.63 20.40 10.43
C ALA A 486 7.44 20.78 9.53
N PHE A 487 7.00 19.88 8.63
CA PHE A 487 5.75 20.06 7.88
C PHE A 487 4.53 20.05 8.80
N PHE A 488 4.53 19.17 9.81
CA PHE A 488 3.45 19.12 10.79
C PHE A 488 3.31 20.46 11.54
N GLN A 489 4.41 21.02 12.06
CA GLN A 489 4.39 22.32 12.77
C GLN A 489 3.82 23.45 11.92
N GLU A 490 4.29 23.57 10.67
CA GLU A 490 3.81 24.60 9.73
C GLU A 490 2.32 24.42 9.40
N PHE A 491 1.86 23.19 9.23
CA PHE A 491 0.45 22.91 8.99
C PHE A 491 -0.44 23.17 10.23
N GLU A 492 0.07 22.95 11.44
CA GLU A 492 -0.64 23.30 12.68
C GLU A 492 -0.86 24.81 12.79
N GLU A 493 0.12 25.64 12.42
CA GLU A 493 -0.04 27.12 12.40
C GLU A 493 -1.19 27.55 11.47
N LEU A 494 -1.34 26.89 10.31
CA LEU A 494 -2.42 27.19 9.37
C LEU A 494 -3.81 26.92 9.97
N LYS A 495 -3.96 26.04 10.98
CA LYS A 495 -5.28 25.68 11.55
C LYS A 495 -5.99 26.86 12.19
N GLU A 496 -5.27 27.86 12.67
CA GLU A 496 -5.83 29.08 13.28
C GLU A 496 -6.30 30.10 12.25
N VAL A 497 -5.86 29.99 10.99
CA VAL A 497 -6.16 30.95 9.92
C VAL A 497 -7.65 30.91 9.55
N GLY A 498 -8.28 32.09 9.57
CA GLY A 498 -9.66 32.29 9.12
C GLY A 498 -10.74 31.91 10.13
N LYS A 499 -10.41 31.42 11.32
CA LYS A 499 -11.41 31.05 12.35
C LYS A 499 -12.32 32.22 12.77
N GLU A 500 -11.76 33.43 12.81
CA GLU A 500 -12.41 34.68 13.22
C GLU A 500 -13.39 35.25 12.16
N GLN A 501 -13.44 34.68 10.96
CA GLN A 501 -14.28 35.20 9.87
C GLN A 501 -15.76 34.86 10.10
N LEU A 502 -16.64 35.85 9.85
CA LEU A 502 -18.09 35.73 10.03
C LEU A 502 -18.74 34.75 9.03
N LYS A 503 -19.76 34.01 9.50
CA LYS A 503 -20.51 32.96 8.79
C LYS A 503 -22.02 33.04 9.07
N LEU A 504 -22.51 34.23 9.42
CA LEU A 504 -23.85 34.45 9.97
C LEU A 504 -24.95 33.91 9.04
N GLU A 505 -24.79 34.10 7.73
CA GLU A 505 -25.79 33.70 6.72
C GLU A 505 -25.91 32.18 6.60
N ALA A 506 -24.79 31.49 6.76
CA ALA A 506 -24.73 30.03 6.71
C ALA A 506 -25.30 29.37 7.97
N GLU A 507 -25.33 30.09 9.08
CA GLU A 507 -25.84 29.65 10.39
C GLU A 507 -27.34 29.94 10.58
N LEU A 508 -27.96 30.70 9.68
CA LEU A 508 -29.40 30.96 9.72
C LEU A 508 -30.21 29.65 9.65
N PRO A 509 -31.28 29.49 10.45
CA PRO A 509 -32.10 28.28 10.46
C PRO A 509 -32.59 27.82 9.08
N ALA A 510 -32.95 28.77 8.20
CA ALA A 510 -33.37 28.50 6.82
C ALA A 510 -32.26 27.90 5.94
N ASN A 511 -30.99 28.20 6.25
CA ASN A 511 -29.83 27.84 5.44
C ASN A 511 -29.03 26.63 5.98
N ILE A 512 -29.18 26.28 7.27
CA ILE A 512 -28.52 25.12 7.88
C ILE A 512 -28.72 23.86 7.04
N SER A 513 -29.95 23.66 6.56
CA SER A 513 -30.31 22.46 5.81
C SER A 513 -29.59 22.41 4.45
N LYS A 514 -29.24 23.56 3.84
CA LYS A 514 -28.52 23.66 2.56
C LYS A 514 -27.02 23.33 2.70
N ASN A 515 -26.51 23.16 3.92
CA ASN A 515 -25.12 22.80 4.19
C ASN A 515 -24.97 21.29 4.33
N ARG A 516 -24.02 20.70 3.59
CA ARG A 516 -23.69 19.27 3.71
C ARG A 516 -23.05 18.94 5.06
N TYR A 517 -22.26 19.87 5.61
CA TYR A 517 -21.58 19.72 6.89
C TYR A 517 -21.77 20.96 7.76
N PRO A 518 -22.21 20.83 9.03
CA PRO A 518 -22.44 21.98 9.93
C PRO A 518 -21.20 22.82 10.23
N HIS A 519 -20.00 22.24 10.14
CA HIS A 519 -18.74 22.90 10.47
C HIS A 519 -17.95 23.39 9.23
N VAL A 520 -18.46 23.18 8.02
CA VAL A 520 -17.86 23.67 6.76
C VAL A 520 -18.79 24.70 6.13
N LEU A 521 -18.71 25.91 6.66
CA LEU A 521 -19.59 27.01 6.28
C LEU A 521 -18.82 28.07 5.47
N PRO A 522 -19.45 28.67 4.45
CA PRO A 522 -18.86 29.77 3.70
C PRO A 522 -18.75 31.02 4.57
N TYR A 523 -17.68 31.81 4.41
CA TYR A 523 -17.61 33.13 5.04
C TYR A 523 -18.54 34.13 4.34
N ASP A 524 -19.13 35.04 5.11
CA ASP A 524 -20.10 36.02 4.59
C ASP A 524 -19.48 36.98 3.57
N HIS A 525 -18.22 37.38 3.77
CA HIS A 525 -17.56 38.38 2.93
C HIS A 525 -17.20 37.85 1.52
N SER A 526 -17.04 36.53 1.37
CA SER A 526 -16.61 35.88 0.13
C SER A 526 -17.66 34.92 -0.43
N ARG A 527 -18.82 34.74 0.23
CA ARG A 527 -19.86 33.82 -0.25
C ARG A 527 -20.41 34.24 -1.60
N VAL A 528 -20.78 33.26 -2.41
CA VAL A 528 -21.57 33.51 -3.63
C VAL A 528 -23.01 33.80 -3.21
N LYS A 529 -23.59 34.89 -3.73
CA LYS A 529 -24.98 35.29 -3.48
C LYS A 529 -25.78 35.07 -4.75
N LEU A 530 -26.87 34.33 -4.64
CA LEU A 530 -27.81 34.11 -5.74
C LEU A 530 -28.88 35.20 -5.77
N SER A 531 -29.56 35.35 -6.90
CA SER A 531 -30.75 36.21 -6.99
C SER A 531 -31.85 35.74 -6.02
N GLN A 532 -32.68 36.65 -5.51
CA GLN A 532 -33.80 36.28 -4.64
C GLN A 532 -35.01 35.79 -5.47
N LEU A 533 -35.64 34.69 -5.06
CA LEU A 533 -36.76 34.06 -5.73
C LEU A 533 -38.06 34.28 -4.95
N GLY A 534 -39.13 34.70 -5.63
CA GLY A 534 -40.52 34.70 -5.12
C GLY A 534 -40.82 35.61 -3.91
N GLY A 535 -39.83 36.28 -3.33
CA GLY A 535 -39.95 36.98 -2.05
C GLY A 535 -39.38 36.21 -0.85
N ASP A 536 -38.75 35.05 -1.04
CA ASP A 536 -37.99 34.35 0.01
C ASP A 536 -36.64 35.05 0.26
N PRO A 537 -36.45 35.72 1.42
CA PRO A 537 -35.22 36.45 1.72
C PRO A 537 -33.99 35.54 1.87
N HIS A 538 -34.16 34.23 2.04
CA HIS A 538 -33.08 33.25 2.25
C HIS A 538 -32.76 32.42 1.00
N SER A 539 -33.40 32.74 -0.13
CA SER A 539 -33.15 32.09 -1.42
C SER A 539 -31.83 32.52 -2.08
N ASP A 540 -31.14 33.53 -1.54
CA ASP A 540 -29.83 34.00 -2.02
C ASP A 540 -28.67 33.07 -1.61
N TYR A 541 -28.91 32.13 -0.70
CA TYR A 541 -27.87 31.34 -0.06
C TYR A 541 -27.54 30.05 -0.81
N ILE A 542 -26.24 29.84 -1.05
CA ILE A 542 -25.63 28.58 -1.44
C ILE A 542 -24.27 28.43 -0.76
N ASN A 543 -23.88 27.21 -0.38
CA ASN A 543 -22.59 26.94 0.26
C ASN A 543 -21.43 26.97 -0.76
N ALA A 544 -21.02 28.18 -1.13
CA ALA A 544 -19.94 28.45 -2.07
C ALA A 544 -19.22 29.76 -1.72
N ASN A 545 -17.91 29.84 -1.98
CA ASN A 545 -17.13 31.08 -1.87
C ASN A 545 -16.38 31.37 -3.17
N PHE A 546 -16.26 32.65 -3.50
CA PHE A 546 -15.26 33.09 -4.46
C PHE A 546 -13.86 32.88 -3.87
N MET A 547 -12.98 32.30 -4.69
CA MET A 547 -11.61 31.99 -4.31
C MET A 547 -10.62 32.77 -5.18
N PRO A 548 -9.56 33.31 -4.59
CA PRO A 548 -8.50 33.95 -5.33
C PRO A 548 -7.69 32.89 -6.08
N GLY A 549 -7.48 33.11 -7.37
CA GLY A 549 -6.45 32.43 -8.12
C GLY A 549 -5.17 33.26 -8.11
N TYR A 550 -4.27 33.06 -9.08
CA TYR A 550 -2.99 33.76 -9.08
C TYR A 550 -3.13 35.23 -9.54
N THR A 551 -3.89 35.47 -10.61
CA THR A 551 -4.02 36.81 -11.22
C THR A 551 -5.28 37.55 -10.79
N SER A 552 -6.32 36.85 -10.33
CA SER A 552 -7.61 37.45 -9.98
C SER A 552 -8.11 36.99 -8.60
N GLN A 553 -8.70 37.92 -7.85
CA GLN A 553 -9.27 37.67 -6.51
C GLN A 553 -10.56 36.82 -6.54
N ARG A 554 -11.20 36.68 -7.71
CA ARG A 554 -12.42 35.88 -7.92
C ARG A 554 -12.28 35.00 -9.15
N GLU A 555 -11.14 34.34 -9.30
CA GLU A 555 -10.86 33.47 -10.45
C GLU A 555 -11.65 32.15 -10.38
N PHE A 556 -11.91 31.67 -9.16
CA PHE A 556 -12.59 30.40 -8.93
C PHE A 556 -13.79 30.55 -8.00
N ILE A 557 -14.70 29.58 -8.05
CA ILE A 557 -15.72 29.35 -7.02
C ILE A 557 -15.45 27.99 -6.39
N ALA A 558 -15.21 27.94 -5.08
CA ALA A 558 -15.17 26.69 -4.33
C ALA A 558 -16.54 26.42 -3.70
N THR A 559 -17.14 25.28 -4.01
CA THR A 559 -18.46 24.89 -3.51
C THR A 559 -18.49 23.45 -3.01
N GLN A 560 -19.46 23.13 -2.17
CA GLN A 560 -19.73 21.74 -1.77
C GLN A 560 -20.28 20.92 -2.96
N GLY A 561 -20.07 19.61 -2.93
CA GLY A 561 -20.82 18.70 -3.81
C GLY A 561 -22.33 18.87 -3.58
N PRO A 562 -23.14 19.18 -4.62
CA PRO A 562 -24.57 19.48 -4.48
C PRO A 562 -25.34 18.40 -3.73
N LEU A 563 -26.27 18.81 -2.87
CA LEU A 563 -27.24 17.93 -2.22
C LEU A 563 -28.46 17.80 -3.14
N LYS A 564 -29.23 16.70 -3.04
CA LYS A 564 -30.49 16.54 -3.80
C LYS A 564 -31.39 17.78 -3.82
N LYS A 565 -31.51 18.49 -2.68
CA LYS A 565 -32.32 19.71 -2.54
C LYS A 565 -31.64 21.02 -2.96
N THR A 566 -30.34 21.00 -3.27
CA THR A 566 -29.58 22.19 -3.69
C THR A 566 -29.06 22.03 -5.14
N ILE A 567 -29.55 21.06 -5.90
CA ILE A 567 -29.16 20.88 -7.31
C ILE A 567 -29.65 22.07 -8.14
N ASP A 568 -30.87 22.54 -7.90
CA ASP A 568 -31.42 23.70 -8.62
C ASP A 568 -30.64 24.98 -8.29
N ASP A 569 -30.32 25.20 -7.00
CA ASP A 569 -29.46 26.30 -6.58
C ASP A 569 -28.05 26.22 -7.20
N PHE A 570 -27.51 25.01 -7.37
CA PHE A 570 -26.21 24.80 -8.00
C PHE A 570 -26.22 25.19 -9.49
N TRP A 571 -27.23 24.76 -10.25
CA TRP A 571 -27.34 25.15 -11.67
C TRP A 571 -27.68 26.63 -11.84
N ARG A 572 -28.45 27.20 -10.91
CA ARG A 572 -28.68 28.65 -10.83
C ARG A 572 -27.39 29.41 -10.58
N LEU A 573 -26.53 28.95 -9.67
CA LEU A 573 -25.18 29.49 -9.48
C LEU A 573 -24.36 29.44 -10.78
N VAL A 574 -24.35 28.29 -11.46
CA VAL A 574 -23.60 28.10 -12.72
C VAL A 574 -24.07 29.10 -13.77
N TRP A 575 -25.38 29.32 -13.87
CA TRP A 575 -25.96 30.27 -14.81
C TRP A 575 -25.69 31.74 -14.44
N GLU A 576 -26.03 32.14 -13.21
CA GLU A 576 -25.91 33.53 -12.75
C GLU A 576 -24.45 34.02 -12.74
N GLN A 577 -23.51 33.14 -12.38
CA GLN A 577 -22.09 33.48 -12.33
C GLN A 577 -21.37 33.27 -13.66
N ASN A 578 -22.10 32.97 -14.75
CA ASN A 578 -21.54 32.73 -16.08
C ASN A 578 -20.40 31.69 -16.08
N VAL A 579 -20.58 30.59 -15.34
CA VAL A 579 -19.56 29.52 -15.23
C VAL A 579 -19.52 28.75 -16.54
N CYS A 580 -18.34 28.71 -17.19
CA CYS A 580 -18.10 27.90 -18.39
C CYS A 580 -17.35 26.59 -18.10
N ASN A 581 -16.71 26.47 -16.93
CA ASN A 581 -15.93 25.30 -16.55
C ASN A 581 -16.32 24.83 -15.14
N ILE A 582 -16.70 23.55 -15.02
CA ILE A 582 -16.87 22.87 -13.73
C ILE A 582 -15.78 21.81 -13.57
N ILE A 583 -15.03 21.90 -12.49
CA ILE A 583 -14.02 20.93 -12.09
C ILE A 583 -14.57 20.10 -10.94
N MET A 584 -14.77 18.81 -11.18
CA MET A 584 -15.25 17.84 -10.19
C MET A 584 -14.10 16.93 -9.77
N LEU A 585 -13.70 17.00 -8.50
CA LEU A 585 -12.55 16.25 -7.95
C LEU A 585 -13.00 15.07 -7.06
N THR A 586 -14.14 14.46 -7.35
CA THR A 586 -14.70 13.36 -6.55
C THR A 586 -15.55 12.43 -7.40
N VAL A 587 -15.65 11.15 -7.04
CA VAL A 587 -16.65 10.23 -7.61
C VAL A 587 -18.01 10.41 -6.92
N CYS A 588 -19.10 9.93 -7.54
CA CYS A 588 -20.46 10.05 -6.99
C CYS A 588 -20.73 9.04 -5.87
N MET A 589 -20.09 7.86 -5.92
CA MET A 589 -20.22 6.80 -4.92
C MET A 589 -18.85 6.25 -4.51
N GLU A 590 -18.64 6.11 -3.20
CA GLU A 590 -17.49 5.48 -2.51
C GLU A 590 -18.05 4.36 -1.64
N ASN A 591 -17.62 3.10 -1.80
CA ASN A 591 -17.91 2.03 -0.82
C ASN A 591 -19.41 1.95 -0.40
N GLY A 592 -20.33 2.18 -1.34
CA GLY A 592 -21.78 2.18 -1.07
C GLY A 592 -22.35 3.48 -0.46
N ARG A 593 -21.54 4.53 -0.26
CA ARG A 593 -21.95 5.85 0.21
C ARG A 593 -22.03 6.85 -0.95
N VAL A 594 -23.14 7.59 -1.02
CA VAL A 594 -23.30 8.71 -1.96
C VAL A 594 -22.39 9.86 -1.52
N LEU A 595 -21.33 10.13 -2.28
CA LEU A 595 -20.38 11.21 -2.05
C LEU A 595 -20.87 12.53 -2.65
N CYS A 596 -21.46 12.50 -3.84
CA CYS A 596 -22.04 13.65 -4.50
C CYS A 596 -23.31 13.18 -5.18
N ASP A 597 -24.42 13.91 -4.99
CA ASP A 597 -25.64 13.62 -5.73
C ASP A 597 -25.37 13.88 -7.22
N HIS A 598 -25.95 13.03 -8.07
CA HIS A 598 -25.81 13.14 -9.52
C HIS A 598 -26.61 14.36 -10.00
N TYR A 599 -25.91 15.41 -10.42
CA TYR A 599 -26.52 16.70 -10.76
C TYR A 599 -26.51 16.99 -12.28
N TRP A 600 -26.17 16.03 -13.13
CA TRP A 600 -26.12 16.22 -14.58
C TRP A 600 -26.93 15.14 -15.32
N PRO A 601 -27.34 15.37 -16.58
CA PRO A 601 -28.00 14.36 -17.38
C PRO A 601 -27.01 13.28 -17.85
N SER A 602 -27.37 12.00 -17.68
CA SER A 602 -26.58 10.86 -18.19
C SER A 602 -26.85 10.54 -19.66
N GLU A 603 -27.96 11.03 -20.20
CA GLU A 603 -28.39 10.83 -21.58
C GLU A 603 -28.40 12.14 -22.36
N ALA A 604 -28.54 12.07 -23.69
CA ALA A 604 -28.64 13.25 -24.56
C ALA A 604 -29.97 14.01 -24.40
N THR A 605 -30.91 13.46 -23.62
CA THR A 605 -32.21 14.07 -23.31
C THR A 605 -32.01 15.29 -22.38
N PRO A 606 -32.54 16.47 -22.73
CA PRO A 606 -32.44 17.64 -21.87
C PRO A 606 -33.20 17.44 -20.56
N VAL A 607 -32.60 17.83 -19.43
CA VAL A 607 -33.19 17.80 -18.09
C VAL A 607 -33.27 19.23 -17.54
N CYS A 608 -34.39 19.60 -16.91
CA CYS A 608 -34.55 20.88 -16.24
C CYS A 608 -34.19 20.78 -14.76
N TYR A 609 -33.34 21.69 -14.29
CA TYR A 609 -33.00 21.91 -12.88
C TYR A 609 -33.42 23.34 -12.51
N GLY A 610 -34.58 23.48 -11.85
CA GLY A 610 -35.26 24.76 -11.74
C GLY A 610 -35.50 25.39 -13.12
N GLN A 611 -35.01 26.61 -13.32
CA GLN A 611 -35.15 27.37 -14.58
C GLN A 611 -34.04 27.08 -15.61
N VAL A 612 -33.07 26.23 -15.28
CA VAL A 612 -31.93 25.92 -16.15
C VAL A 612 -32.12 24.54 -16.78
N ARG A 613 -32.26 24.51 -18.10
CA ARG A 613 -32.28 23.29 -18.90
C ARG A 613 -30.87 22.91 -19.31
N VAL A 614 -30.48 21.67 -19.00
CA VAL A 614 -29.13 21.13 -19.24
C VAL A 614 -29.23 19.94 -20.18
N GLN A 615 -28.41 19.96 -21.24
CA GLN A 615 -28.34 18.88 -22.21
C GLN A 615 -26.90 18.39 -22.38
N LEU A 616 -26.67 17.08 -22.30
CA LEU A 616 -25.38 16.47 -22.62
C LEU A 616 -25.17 16.45 -24.14
N LEU A 617 -24.09 17.09 -24.62
CA LEU A 617 -23.70 17.10 -26.03
C LEU A 617 -22.64 16.05 -26.36
N GLN A 618 -21.61 15.96 -25.51
CA GLN A 618 -20.47 15.08 -25.74
C GLN A 618 -19.92 14.58 -24.41
N GLN A 619 -19.47 13.33 -24.40
CA GLN A 619 -18.71 12.74 -23.31
C GLN A 619 -17.49 12.00 -23.86
N SER A 620 -16.33 12.21 -23.25
CA SER A 620 -15.14 11.40 -23.46
C SER A 620 -14.53 11.03 -22.11
N SER A 621 -14.05 9.80 -21.97
CA SER A 621 -13.48 9.28 -20.73
C SER A 621 -12.10 8.69 -20.98
N THR A 622 -11.14 9.06 -20.14
CA THR A 622 -9.85 8.37 -19.97
C THR A 622 -9.88 7.55 -18.68
N GLU A 623 -8.79 6.85 -18.35
CA GLU A 623 -8.67 6.15 -17.06
C GLU A 623 -8.65 7.12 -15.86
N GLU A 624 -8.13 8.34 -16.06
CA GLU A 624 -7.87 9.28 -14.98
C GLU A 624 -8.89 10.43 -14.86
N TRP A 625 -9.62 10.75 -15.94
CA TRP A 625 -10.67 11.76 -15.92
C TRP A 625 -11.75 11.55 -16.99
N THR A 626 -12.91 12.17 -16.79
CA THR A 626 -14.00 12.26 -17.76
C THR A 626 -14.26 13.71 -18.12
N LEU A 627 -14.41 13.99 -19.42
CA LEU A 627 -14.81 15.30 -19.95
C LEU A 627 -16.24 15.20 -20.46
N ARG A 628 -17.08 16.15 -20.07
CA ARG A 628 -18.45 16.30 -20.60
C ARG A 628 -18.65 17.71 -21.11
N ARG A 629 -19.39 17.84 -22.20
CA ARG A 629 -19.79 19.13 -22.78
C ARG A 629 -21.30 19.24 -22.67
N PHE A 630 -21.75 20.29 -21.98
CA PHE A 630 -23.17 20.56 -21.76
C PHE A 630 -23.61 21.81 -22.51
N LYS A 631 -24.87 21.80 -22.96
CA LYS A 631 -25.60 22.97 -23.42
C LYS A 631 -26.56 23.40 -22.33
N LEU A 632 -26.53 24.68 -21.97
CA LEU A 632 -27.37 25.31 -20.97
C LEU A 632 -28.32 26.29 -21.65
N CYS A 633 -29.60 26.22 -21.29
CA CYS A 633 -30.63 27.17 -21.71
C CYS A 633 -31.45 27.58 -20.48
N HIS A 634 -31.76 28.86 -20.33
CA HIS A 634 -32.59 29.34 -19.21
C HIS A 634 -34.01 29.62 -19.67
N GLU A 635 -35.01 29.19 -18.90
CA GLU A 635 -36.41 29.44 -19.21
C GLU A 635 -36.70 30.94 -19.21
N GLY A 636 -37.22 31.45 -20.33
CA GLY A 636 -37.46 32.89 -20.53
C GLY A 636 -36.31 33.68 -21.15
N LEU A 637 -35.11 33.10 -21.31
CA LEU A 637 -33.98 33.72 -22.01
C LEU A 637 -33.60 32.90 -23.25
N GLN A 638 -33.63 33.51 -24.43
CA GLN A 638 -33.25 32.89 -25.71
C GLN A 638 -31.72 32.81 -25.91
N VAL A 639 -30.97 32.59 -24.83
CA VAL A 639 -29.50 32.54 -24.83
C VAL A 639 -29.05 31.12 -24.52
N GLU A 640 -28.15 30.59 -25.34
CA GLU A 640 -27.53 29.28 -25.15
C GLU A 640 -26.10 29.45 -24.65
N ARG A 641 -25.69 28.62 -23.69
CA ARG A 641 -24.31 28.61 -23.18
C ARG A 641 -23.72 27.22 -23.24
N LEU A 642 -22.43 27.14 -23.54
CA LEU A 642 -21.68 25.89 -23.50
C LEU A 642 -20.90 25.81 -22.19
N LEU A 643 -20.94 24.64 -21.57
CA LEU A 643 -20.26 24.36 -20.32
C LEU A 643 -19.39 23.11 -20.48
N SER A 644 -18.14 23.21 -20.07
CA SER A 644 -17.22 22.06 -19.95
C SER A 644 -17.22 21.55 -18.52
N HIS A 645 -17.42 20.25 -18.34
CA HIS A 645 -17.33 19.55 -17.06
C HIS A 645 -16.13 18.62 -17.09
N LEU A 646 -15.12 18.94 -16.28
CA LEU A 646 -13.87 18.22 -16.16
C LEU A 646 -13.89 17.44 -14.84
N HIS A 647 -14.03 16.13 -14.94
CA HIS A 647 -14.23 15.24 -13.80
C HIS A 647 -13.00 14.37 -13.58
N TYR A 648 -12.18 14.70 -12.59
CA TYR A 648 -11.01 13.90 -12.22
C TYR A 648 -11.42 12.69 -11.37
N THR A 649 -11.10 11.49 -11.84
CA THR A 649 -11.52 10.20 -11.25
C THR A 649 -10.38 9.45 -10.57
N ALA A 650 -9.12 9.82 -10.83
CA ALA A 650 -7.94 9.16 -10.25
C ALA A 650 -7.56 9.63 -8.82
N TRP A 651 -8.41 10.40 -8.13
CA TRP A 651 -8.12 10.80 -6.74
C TRP A 651 -8.69 9.77 -5.74
N PRO A 652 -7.85 9.00 -5.00
CA PRO A 652 -8.35 7.99 -4.05
C PRO A 652 -9.08 8.63 -2.87
N ASP A 653 -10.16 7.98 -2.40
CA ASP A 653 -11.01 8.45 -1.29
C ASP A 653 -10.39 8.34 0.11
N HIS A 654 -9.17 7.77 0.20
CA HIS A 654 -8.22 8.03 1.29
C HIS A 654 -6.88 8.53 0.72
N GLY A 655 -6.49 9.76 1.09
CA GLY A 655 -5.15 10.29 0.80
C GLY A 655 -5.06 11.25 -0.39
N ILE A 656 -3.98 11.09 -1.16
CA ILE A 656 -3.52 11.96 -2.25
C ILE A 656 -3.38 11.11 -3.53
N PRO A 657 -3.40 11.70 -4.73
CA PRO A 657 -3.13 10.98 -5.97
C PRO A 657 -1.78 10.25 -5.88
N GLU A 658 -1.72 9.03 -6.41
CA GLU A 658 -0.51 8.20 -6.35
C GLU A 658 0.64 8.72 -7.23
N SER A 659 0.29 9.53 -8.25
CA SER A 659 1.22 10.18 -9.15
C SER A 659 0.95 11.69 -9.17
N THR A 660 2.01 12.47 -9.00
CA THR A 660 2.02 13.93 -9.20
C THR A 660 1.79 14.30 -10.68
N THR A 661 2.20 13.44 -11.60
CA THR A 661 2.09 13.65 -13.05
C THR A 661 0.63 13.70 -13.51
N SER A 662 -0.23 12.84 -12.98
CA SER A 662 -1.65 12.79 -13.37
C SER A 662 -2.37 14.10 -13.05
N ILE A 663 -2.25 14.58 -11.81
CA ILE A 663 -2.92 15.82 -11.39
C ILE A 663 -2.32 17.06 -12.07
N MET A 664 -1.01 17.07 -12.35
CA MET A 664 -0.37 18.15 -13.12
C MET A 664 -0.88 18.19 -14.57
N THR A 665 -1.02 17.03 -15.21
CA THR A 665 -1.54 16.92 -16.58
C THR A 665 -2.99 17.35 -16.64
N PHE A 666 -3.81 16.90 -15.69
CA PHE A 666 -5.19 17.35 -15.55
C PHE A 666 -5.30 18.86 -15.31
N ARG A 667 -4.38 19.45 -14.53
CA ARG A 667 -4.30 20.90 -14.31
C ARG A 667 -3.98 21.66 -15.61
N GLU A 668 -3.05 21.17 -16.43
CA GLU A 668 -2.76 21.81 -17.73
C GLU A 668 -3.98 21.77 -18.65
N LEU A 669 -4.68 20.62 -18.72
CA LEU A 669 -5.95 20.49 -19.44
C LEU A 669 -7.01 21.48 -18.95
N VAL A 670 -7.14 21.66 -17.63
CA VAL A 670 -8.03 22.67 -17.04
C VAL A 670 -7.61 24.07 -17.49
N ARG A 671 -6.32 24.41 -17.47
CA ARG A 671 -5.86 25.75 -17.88
C ARG A 671 -6.04 26.01 -19.36
N GLU A 672 -5.93 25.01 -20.22
CA GLU A 672 -6.31 25.12 -21.62
C GLU A 672 -7.78 25.52 -21.78
N HIS A 673 -8.68 24.86 -21.04
CA HIS A 673 -10.12 25.18 -21.06
C HIS A 673 -10.41 26.58 -20.51
N ILE A 674 -9.75 26.99 -19.42
CA ILE A 674 -9.89 28.34 -18.87
C ILE A 674 -9.39 29.38 -19.88
N GLN A 675 -8.26 29.14 -20.55
CA GLN A 675 -7.70 30.06 -21.55
C GLN A 675 -8.55 30.13 -22.83
N SER A 676 -9.22 29.05 -23.22
CA SER A 676 -10.14 29.05 -24.37
C SER A 676 -11.43 29.85 -24.10
N SER A 677 -11.74 30.12 -22.82
CA SER A 677 -12.97 30.75 -22.36
C SER A 677 -12.68 32.08 -21.63
N LYS A 678 -11.80 32.94 -22.18
CA LYS A 678 -11.33 34.18 -21.51
C LYS A 678 -12.41 35.21 -21.17
N GLU A 679 -13.58 35.15 -21.81
CA GLU A 679 -14.73 36.02 -21.51
C GLU A 679 -15.73 35.39 -20.52
N ALA A 680 -15.44 34.20 -20.01
CA ALA A 680 -16.29 33.49 -19.06
C ALA A 680 -16.16 34.02 -17.63
N GLY A 681 -17.15 33.72 -16.80
CA GLY A 681 -17.09 33.90 -15.36
C GLY A 681 -16.11 32.95 -14.66
N PRO A 682 -16.07 32.95 -13.32
CA PRO A 682 -15.16 32.12 -12.54
C PRO A 682 -15.30 30.62 -12.84
N THR A 683 -14.19 29.89 -12.72
CA THR A 683 -14.22 28.43 -12.84
C THR A 683 -14.70 27.80 -11.53
N LEU A 684 -15.73 26.97 -11.62
CA LEU A 684 -16.30 26.31 -10.44
C LEU A 684 -15.51 25.05 -10.12
N VAL A 685 -15.13 24.86 -8.86
CA VAL A 685 -14.39 23.69 -8.39
C VAL A 685 -15.11 23.11 -7.18
N HIS A 686 -15.39 21.81 -7.20
CA HIS A 686 -16.03 21.15 -6.07
C HIS A 686 -15.47 19.75 -5.79
N CYS A 687 -15.64 19.36 -4.54
CA CYS A 687 -15.40 18.01 -4.03
C CYS A 687 -16.32 17.80 -2.81
N ARG A 688 -16.39 16.58 -2.27
CA ARG A 688 -17.09 16.32 -0.99
C ARG A 688 -16.19 15.74 0.10
N GLN A 689 -15.16 14.98 -0.28
CA GLN A 689 -14.72 13.82 0.50
C GLN A 689 -14.37 14.12 1.96
N GLY A 690 -14.75 13.19 2.85
CA GLY A 690 -14.47 13.25 4.28
C GLY A 690 -15.08 12.06 5.01
N SER A 691 -14.34 10.95 5.08
CA SER A 691 -14.68 9.76 5.87
C SER A 691 -14.75 10.09 7.36
N ALA A 692 -15.76 9.55 8.04
CA ALA A 692 -16.02 9.74 9.47
C ALA A 692 -15.21 8.81 10.40
N LEU A 693 -13.99 8.41 10.04
CA LEU A 693 -13.19 7.47 10.84
C LEU A 693 -11.84 8.08 11.20
N GLY A 694 -11.74 8.52 12.47
CA GLY A 694 -10.58 9.18 13.07
C GLY A 694 -11.04 10.27 14.04
N HIS A 695 -10.32 10.47 15.14
CA HIS A 695 -10.65 11.37 16.28
C HIS A 695 -10.82 12.87 15.95
N SER A 696 -10.98 13.24 14.68
CA SER A 696 -11.39 14.57 14.24
C SER A 696 -12.66 14.47 13.41
N ARG A 697 -13.81 14.76 14.03
CA ARG A 697 -15.12 14.94 13.37
C ARG A 697 -15.07 16.14 12.40
N ARG A 698 -14.45 16.01 11.22
CA ARG A 698 -14.52 17.05 10.18
C ARG A 698 -14.70 16.46 8.78
N GLY A 699 -15.93 16.42 8.25
CA GLY A 699 -16.17 16.31 6.80
C GLY A 699 -15.54 17.49 6.02
N HIS A 700 -15.13 17.34 4.74
CA HIS A 700 -14.28 18.32 4.01
C HIS A 700 -14.92 18.94 2.73
N ALA A 701 -16.24 19.17 2.68
CA ALA A 701 -16.94 19.56 1.44
C ALA A 701 -16.43 20.85 0.78
N GLY A 702 -15.89 20.71 -0.44
CA GLY A 702 -15.39 21.83 -1.24
C GLY A 702 -14.13 22.49 -0.68
N VAL A 703 -13.37 21.83 0.21
CA VAL A 703 -12.18 22.44 0.86
C VAL A 703 -10.91 21.59 0.82
N GLY A 704 -11.00 20.26 0.89
CA GLY A 704 -9.83 19.37 0.87
C GLY A 704 -9.15 19.28 -0.51
N ARG A 705 -9.70 18.45 -1.40
CA ARG A 705 -9.19 18.29 -2.77
C ARG A 705 -9.30 19.58 -3.58
N THR A 706 -10.41 20.30 -3.42
CA THR A 706 -10.62 21.63 -4.01
C THR A 706 -9.51 22.59 -3.58
N GLY A 707 -9.18 22.67 -2.28
CA GLY A 707 -8.08 23.52 -1.81
C GLY A 707 -6.73 23.09 -2.31
N THR A 708 -6.49 21.77 -2.39
CA THR A 708 -5.23 21.23 -2.91
C THR A 708 -5.04 21.58 -4.39
N PHE A 709 -6.08 21.42 -5.21
CA PHE A 709 -6.04 21.76 -6.63
C PHE A 709 -5.83 23.27 -6.86
N LEU A 710 -6.58 24.11 -6.15
CA LEU A 710 -6.46 25.56 -6.26
C LEU A 710 -5.09 26.07 -5.77
N ALA A 711 -4.57 25.51 -4.67
CA ALA A 711 -3.23 25.83 -4.18
C ALA A 711 -2.17 25.43 -5.20
N LEU A 712 -2.25 24.21 -5.76
CA LEU A 712 -1.31 23.72 -6.76
C LEU A 712 -1.29 24.61 -8.00
N ASP A 713 -2.46 24.96 -8.54
CA ASP A 713 -2.56 25.83 -9.71
C ASP A 713 -1.96 27.22 -9.46
N ARG A 714 -2.25 27.82 -8.29
CA ARG A 714 -1.66 29.10 -7.87
C ARG A 714 -0.14 29.01 -7.73
N LEU A 715 0.37 27.97 -7.09
CA LEU A 715 1.80 27.77 -6.86
C LEU A 715 2.58 27.55 -8.14
N LEU A 716 2.04 26.76 -9.09
CA LEU A 716 2.68 26.55 -10.39
C LEU A 716 2.73 27.82 -11.23
N LEU A 717 1.74 28.71 -11.10
CA LEU A 717 1.78 30.04 -11.73
C LEU A 717 2.78 30.97 -11.03
N GLN A 718 2.83 30.96 -9.69
CA GLN A 718 3.80 31.71 -8.91
C GLN A 718 5.24 31.31 -9.26
N MET A 719 5.50 30.01 -9.30
CA MET A 719 6.80 29.46 -9.65
C MET A 719 7.27 29.95 -11.02
N ARG A 720 6.38 29.96 -12.03
CA ARG A 720 6.70 30.45 -13.39
C ARG A 720 7.03 31.95 -13.42
N GLN A 721 6.32 32.76 -12.63
CA GLN A 721 6.40 34.22 -12.71
C GLN A 721 7.44 34.84 -11.77
N GLU A 722 7.51 34.35 -10.53
CA GLU A 722 8.34 34.93 -9.46
C GLU A 722 9.64 34.16 -9.24
N LYS A 723 9.80 32.98 -9.87
CA LYS A 723 10.91 32.04 -9.62
C LYS A 723 11.07 31.65 -8.13
N ALA A 724 9.97 31.75 -7.39
CA ALA A 724 9.84 31.36 -6.00
C ALA A 724 8.44 30.78 -5.75
N VAL A 725 8.29 30.05 -4.65
CA VAL A 725 7.04 29.41 -4.26
C VAL A 725 6.77 29.65 -2.78
N ASP A 726 5.55 30.04 -2.45
CA ASP A 726 5.10 30.25 -1.08
C ASP A 726 3.90 29.36 -0.76
N ILE A 727 4.18 28.11 -0.41
CA ILE A 727 3.13 27.10 -0.15
C ILE A 727 2.29 27.52 1.06
N PHE A 728 2.94 27.98 2.15
CA PHE A 728 2.26 28.47 3.34
C PHE A 728 1.36 29.66 3.01
N GLY A 729 1.90 30.68 2.33
CA GLY A 729 1.17 31.88 1.94
C GLY A 729 0.03 31.61 0.97
N ALA A 730 0.18 30.66 0.04
CA ALA A 730 -0.88 30.23 -0.86
C ALA A 730 -2.05 29.60 -0.07
N VAL A 731 -1.77 28.67 0.84
CA VAL A 731 -2.81 28.04 1.67
C VAL A 731 -3.43 29.05 2.65
N HIS A 732 -2.62 29.92 3.25
CA HIS A 732 -3.10 31.00 4.10
C HIS A 732 -4.11 31.90 3.36
N THR A 733 -3.75 32.33 2.14
CA THR A 733 -4.62 33.15 1.28
C THR A 733 -5.94 32.46 0.99
N LEU A 734 -5.91 31.17 0.63
CA LEU A 734 -7.14 30.40 0.40
C LEU A 734 -7.98 30.25 1.68
N ARG A 735 -7.36 30.04 2.85
CA ARG A 735 -8.06 29.90 4.14
C ARG A 735 -8.72 31.19 4.63
N MET A 736 -8.27 32.35 4.15
CA MET A 736 -8.91 33.64 4.40
C MET A 736 -10.19 33.82 3.58
N SER A 737 -10.31 33.17 2.41
CA SER A 737 -11.53 33.22 1.59
C SER A 737 -12.51 32.09 1.88
N ARG A 738 -12.04 30.90 2.30
CA ARG A 738 -12.91 29.79 2.71
C ARG A 738 -12.23 28.95 3.78
N TYR A 739 -12.95 28.59 4.84
CA TYR A 739 -12.41 27.86 5.97
C TYR A 739 -11.85 26.48 5.56
N LEU A 740 -10.69 26.08 6.12
CA LEU A 740 -10.08 24.74 5.97
C LEU A 740 -9.59 24.33 4.57
N MET A 741 -9.37 25.27 3.65
CA MET A 741 -8.72 24.95 2.37
C MET A 741 -7.38 24.21 2.60
N VAL A 742 -7.20 23.08 1.89
CA VAL A 742 -6.15 22.07 2.16
C VAL A 742 -6.32 21.50 3.57
N GLN A 743 -7.13 20.45 3.72
CA GLN A 743 -7.63 20.03 5.04
C GLN A 743 -6.76 18.98 5.75
N THR A 744 -5.82 18.31 5.08
CA THR A 744 -4.92 17.33 5.70
C THR A 744 -3.44 17.65 5.53
N LEU A 745 -2.60 17.18 6.46
CA LEU A 745 -1.15 17.27 6.35
C LEU A 745 -0.64 16.58 5.08
N SER A 746 -1.21 15.42 4.73
CA SER A 746 -0.82 14.70 3.51
C SER A 746 -1.07 15.51 2.23
N GLN A 747 -2.17 16.26 2.15
CA GLN A 747 -2.43 17.18 1.04
C GLN A 747 -1.41 18.33 1.02
N TYR A 748 -1.04 18.85 2.19
CA TYR A 748 -0.05 19.91 2.32
C TYR A 748 1.35 19.45 1.87
N ILE A 749 1.77 18.25 2.27
CA ILE A 749 3.03 17.63 1.82
C ILE A 749 2.97 17.34 0.33
N PHE A 750 1.83 16.86 -0.19
CA PHE A 750 1.67 16.58 -1.62
C PHE A 750 1.84 17.83 -2.50
N LEU A 751 1.42 19.01 -2.05
CA LEU A 751 1.73 20.26 -2.75
C LEU A 751 3.24 20.46 -2.89
N HIS A 752 4.00 20.20 -1.82
CA HIS A 752 5.45 20.29 -1.84
C HIS A 752 6.08 19.27 -2.78
N SER A 753 5.59 18.02 -2.77
CA SER A 753 6.06 16.97 -3.70
C SER A 753 5.79 17.34 -5.15
N CYS A 754 4.60 17.89 -5.47
CA CYS A 754 4.30 18.40 -6.80
C CYS A 754 5.27 19.52 -7.23
N ILE A 755 5.54 20.47 -6.35
CA ILE A 755 6.48 21.56 -6.68
C ILE A 755 7.91 21.02 -6.84
N MET A 756 8.34 20.09 -6.00
CA MET A 756 9.64 19.41 -6.15
C MET A 756 9.74 18.73 -7.51
N ASP A 757 8.77 17.89 -7.87
CA ASP A 757 8.78 17.15 -9.14
C ASP A 757 8.80 18.10 -10.33
N LYS A 758 8.08 19.23 -10.26
CA LYS A 758 8.10 20.26 -11.30
C LYS A 758 9.43 21.00 -11.36
N ILE A 759 10.05 21.29 -10.22
CA ILE A 759 11.38 21.91 -10.15
C ILE A 759 12.45 20.95 -10.66
N LEU A 760 12.28 19.64 -10.53
CA LEU A 760 13.18 18.68 -11.16
C LEU A 760 13.04 18.66 -12.70
N GLU A 761 12.10 19.44 -13.31
CA GLU A 761 12.00 19.68 -14.76
C GLU A 761 12.64 20.99 -15.28
N GLU A 762 12.44 22.17 -14.65
CA GLU A 762 12.99 23.43 -15.19
C GLU A 762 14.54 23.42 -15.39
N PRO A 763 15.37 22.76 -14.56
CA PRO A 763 16.80 22.62 -14.78
C PRO A 763 17.15 21.83 -16.05
N LEU A 764 16.24 20.95 -16.51
CA LEU A 764 16.41 20.18 -17.76
C LEU A 764 16.04 21.00 -19.00
N LEU A 765 15.36 22.14 -18.81
CA LEU A 765 15.05 23.11 -19.88
C LEU A 765 16.04 24.28 -19.93
N GLY A 766 16.70 24.62 -18.81
CA GLY A 766 17.55 25.81 -18.69
C GLY A 766 18.97 25.70 -19.28
N LEU A 767 19.53 24.50 -19.43
CA LEU A 767 20.89 24.25 -19.88
C LEU A 767 20.89 23.18 -20.98
N SER A 768 21.24 23.59 -22.20
CA SER A 768 21.63 22.76 -23.35
C SER A 768 21.43 21.23 -23.23
N GLY A 769 20.30 20.75 -23.75
CA GLY A 769 20.21 19.41 -24.36
C GLY A 769 19.84 18.24 -23.46
N THR A 770 18.96 18.45 -22.47
CA THR A 770 18.32 17.35 -21.74
C THR A 770 16.80 17.45 -21.85
N GLU A 771 16.27 17.38 -23.07
CA GLU A 771 14.85 17.07 -23.25
C GLU A 771 14.56 15.73 -22.57
N ARG A 772 13.81 15.74 -21.46
CA ARG A 772 13.01 14.57 -21.10
C ARG A 772 12.05 14.40 -22.28
N SER A 773 12.22 13.34 -23.06
CA SER A 773 11.45 13.08 -24.29
C SER A 773 9.96 13.16 -23.97
N CYS A 774 9.32 14.24 -24.44
CA CYS A 774 7.87 14.37 -24.49
C CYS A 774 7.36 13.69 -25.76
N PRO A 775 6.06 13.35 -25.88
CA PRO A 775 5.51 12.77 -27.09
C PRO A 775 5.84 13.64 -28.31
N ILE A 776 6.71 13.13 -29.19
CA ILE A 776 7.21 13.84 -30.36
C ILE A 776 6.14 13.78 -31.45
N PRO A 777 5.62 14.92 -31.94
CA PRO A 777 4.68 14.92 -33.05
C PRO A 777 5.30 14.26 -34.30
N LEU A 778 4.52 13.43 -35.00
CA LEU A 778 4.99 12.70 -36.19
C LEU A 778 5.65 13.60 -37.25
N ARG A 779 5.11 14.81 -37.43
CA ARG A 779 5.59 15.82 -38.40
C ARG A 779 7.02 16.29 -38.14
N THR A 780 7.47 16.25 -36.89
CA THR A 780 8.80 16.72 -36.45
C THR A 780 9.73 15.58 -36.08
N PHE A 781 9.26 14.33 -36.12
CA PHE A 781 10.00 13.15 -35.65
C PHE A 781 11.33 12.94 -36.40
N ALA A 782 11.34 13.08 -37.73
CA ALA A 782 12.55 12.92 -38.53
C ALA A 782 13.63 13.97 -38.20
N GLN A 783 13.22 15.21 -37.93
CA GLN A 783 14.13 16.30 -37.54
C GLN A 783 14.70 16.05 -36.14
N HIS A 784 13.85 15.64 -35.20
CA HIS A 784 14.27 15.29 -33.84
C HIS A 784 15.22 14.09 -33.82
N TYR A 785 14.94 13.04 -34.60
CA TYR A 785 15.83 11.89 -34.78
C TYR A 785 17.20 12.32 -35.33
N ALA A 786 17.23 13.13 -36.39
CA ALA A 786 18.48 13.63 -36.97
C ALA A 786 19.30 14.47 -35.97
N GLN A 787 18.62 15.28 -35.13
CA GLN A 787 19.25 16.09 -34.10
C GLN A 787 19.85 15.25 -32.96
N LYS A 788 19.14 14.20 -32.50
CA LYS A 788 19.62 13.27 -31.45
C LYS A 788 20.69 12.29 -31.94
N ALA A 789 20.65 11.95 -33.23
CA ALA A 789 21.67 11.14 -33.89
C ALA A 789 22.98 11.93 -34.13
N ALA A 790 22.91 13.26 -34.22
CA ALA A 790 24.09 14.10 -34.36
C ALA A 790 25.02 13.98 -33.13
N LYS A 791 26.34 14.01 -33.35
CA LYS A 791 27.39 13.75 -32.33
C LYS A 791 27.39 12.31 -31.79
N SER A 792 27.68 11.34 -32.64
CA SER A 792 27.94 9.94 -32.25
C SER A 792 26.81 9.29 -31.42
N GLN A 793 25.54 9.60 -31.71
CA GLN A 793 24.37 9.04 -31.01
C GLN A 793 24.29 9.38 -29.50
N LEU A 794 25.05 10.38 -29.04
CA LEU A 794 25.13 10.76 -27.63
C LEU A 794 23.77 11.19 -27.04
N GLY A 795 22.85 11.69 -27.89
CA GLY A 795 21.49 12.03 -27.48
C GLY A 795 20.66 10.82 -27.05
N PHE A 796 20.78 9.69 -27.77
CA PHE A 796 20.08 8.44 -27.44
C PHE A 796 20.75 7.71 -26.26
N LEU A 797 22.08 7.73 -26.20
CA LEU A 797 22.85 7.21 -25.07
C LEU A 797 22.41 7.82 -23.74
N ARG A 798 22.26 9.15 -23.70
CA ARG A 798 21.79 9.87 -22.49
C ARG A 798 20.38 9.49 -22.09
N GLU A 799 19.45 9.40 -23.04
CA GLU A 799 18.07 8.97 -22.75
C GLU A 799 18.03 7.54 -22.19
N TYR A 800 18.83 6.65 -22.77
CA TYR A 800 18.96 5.28 -22.33
C TYR A 800 19.60 5.15 -20.94
N GLU A 801 20.66 5.92 -20.65
CA GLU A 801 21.28 5.98 -19.32
C GLU A 801 20.29 6.44 -18.25
N MET A 802 19.45 7.43 -18.54
CA MET A 802 18.40 7.87 -17.62
C MET A 802 17.34 6.79 -17.36
N VAL A 803 16.91 6.04 -18.40
CA VAL A 803 15.98 4.91 -18.22
C VAL A 803 16.64 3.83 -17.35
N LYS A 804 17.93 3.58 -17.56
CA LYS A 804 18.69 2.57 -16.81
C LYS A 804 18.91 2.98 -15.35
N GLU A 805 19.21 4.24 -15.07
CA GLU A 805 19.33 4.76 -13.69
C GLU A 805 18.01 4.66 -12.94
N GLU A 806 16.89 5.03 -13.58
CA GLU A 806 15.56 4.90 -12.96
C GLU A 806 15.15 3.42 -12.78
N ALA A 807 15.52 2.54 -13.73
CA ALA A 807 15.30 1.11 -13.58
C ALA A 807 16.14 0.49 -12.45
N SER A 808 17.32 1.06 -12.18
CA SER A 808 18.24 0.62 -11.12
C SER A 808 17.80 1.11 -9.73
N SER A 809 17.20 2.31 -9.65
CA SER A 809 16.61 2.83 -8.41
C SER A 809 15.28 2.14 -8.04
N ALA A 810 14.56 1.60 -9.03
CA ALA A 810 13.34 0.80 -8.86
C ALA A 810 13.59 -0.69 -8.53
N ALA A 811 14.86 -1.13 -8.46
CA ALA A 811 15.26 -2.52 -8.22
C ALA A 811 15.78 -2.74 -6.78
N PRO A 812 15.66 -3.95 -6.21
CA PRO A 812 16.27 -4.26 -4.92
C PRO A 812 17.79 -4.37 -5.04
N ALA A 813 18.52 -3.79 -4.09
CA ALA A 813 19.97 -3.87 -4.02
C ALA A 813 20.45 -5.33 -4.00
N SER A 814 21.30 -5.70 -4.95
CA SER A 814 21.99 -6.99 -4.96
C SER A 814 23.08 -6.99 -3.88
N GLY A 815 22.85 -7.71 -2.78
CA GLY A 815 23.89 -8.14 -1.84
C GLY A 815 23.84 -7.51 -0.44
N SER A 816 23.07 -8.14 0.45
CA SER A 816 23.33 -8.38 1.90
C SER A 816 21.99 -8.59 2.62
N GLN A 817 21.78 -9.80 3.13
CA GLN A 817 20.61 -10.11 3.96
C GLN A 817 20.85 -9.62 5.39
N GLN A 818 20.25 -8.48 5.76
CA GLN A 818 19.85 -8.14 7.12
C GLN A 818 18.55 -7.35 7.09
N ALA A 819 17.53 -7.87 7.78
CA ALA A 819 16.26 -7.27 8.26
C ALA A 819 15.50 -6.24 7.37
N PRO A 820 14.17 -6.38 7.18
CA PRO A 820 13.41 -5.39 6.42
C PRO A 820 13.19 -4.11 7.25
N PRO A 821 13.53 -2.92 6.75
CA PRO A 821 12.85 -1.72 7.21
C PRO A 821 11.41 -1.72 6.67
N SER A 822 10.51 -1.25 7.52
CA SER A 822 9.09 -0.93 7.29
C SER A 822 8.68 -0.75 5.82
N ALA A 823 7.68 -1.52 5.40
CA ALA A 823 7.08 -1.53 4.07
C ALA A 823 6.73 -0.13 3.53
N SER A 824 7.64 0.43 2.73
CA SER A 824 7.28 1.23 1.57
C SER A 824 6.90 0.25 0.46
N ILE A 825 5.68 0.38 -0.08
CA ILE A 825 5.26 -0.37 -1.26
C ILE A 825 6.17 0.05 -2.42
N LEU A 826 7.07 -0.83 -2.86
CA LEU A 826 7.88 -0.64 -4.06
C LEU A 826 6.99 -0.82 -5.32
N PRO A 827 7.29 -0.19 -6.48
CA PRO A 827 6.42 -0.25 -7.67
C PRO A 827 6.19 -1.68 -8.22
N TYR A 828 7.21 -2.53 -8.12
CA TYR A 828 7.24 -3.90 -8.63
C TYR A 828 6.14 -4.82 -8.04
N ASP A 829 5.54 -4.46 -6.91
CA ASP A 829 4.53 -5.29 -6.23
C ASP A 829 3.10 -5.09 -6.79
N ARG A 830 2.91 -4.10 -7.67
CA ARG A 830 1.62 -3.78 -8.33
C ARG A 830 1.52 -4.26 -9.78
N SER A 831 2.63 -4.58 -10.45
CA SER A 831 2.64 -5.15 -11.82
C SER A 831 2.59 -6.68 -11.85
N ARG A 832 2.65 -7.35 -10.69
CA ARG A 832 2.41 -8.80 -10.60
C ARG A 832 0.92 -9.08 -10.77
N VAL A 833 0.58 -9.94 -11.74
CA VAL A 833 -0.79 -10.41 -11.96
C VAL A 833 -1.32 -10.99 -10.65
N ARG A 834 -2.31 -10.34 -10.04
CA ARG A 834 -3.06 -10.92 -8.92
C ARG A 834 -4.16 -11.80 -9.50
N PHE A 835 -4.09 -13.09 -9.19
CA PHE A 835 -5.17 -14.03 -9.48
C PHE A 835 -6.46 -13.56 -8.80
N SER A 836 -7.58 -13.52 -9.55
CA SER A 836 -8.88 -13.20 -8.99
C SER A 836 -9.45 -14.38 -8.21
N LEU A 837 -9.73 -14.15 -6.92
CA LEU A 837 -10.77 -14.77 -6.09
C LEU A 837 -11.16 -16.22 -6.42
N LEU A 838 -10.28 -17.17 -6.10
CA LEU A 838 -10.56 -18.46 -5.46
C LEU A 838 -9.25 -19.26 -5.40
N ALA A 839 -8.98 -19.85 -4.23
CA ALA A 839 -7.80 -20.66 -3.86
C ALA A 839 -6.54 -19.87 -3.47
N GLN A 840 -6.45 -19.59 -2.16
CA GLN A 840 -5.21 -19.90 -1.44
C GLN A 840 -4.92 -21.40 -1.67
N GLY A 841 -3.90 -21.68 -2.47
CA GLY A 841 -3.33 -23.01 -2.71
C GLY A 841 -1.89 -22.83 -3.22
N PRO A 842 -1.01 -23.83 -3.01
CA PRO A 842 0.42 -23.69 -3.24
C PRO A 842 0.71 -23.73 -4.75
N PHE A 843 0.70 -22.57 -5.41
CA PHE A 843 1.17 -22.41 -6.78
C PHE A 843 2.41 -21.53 -6.75
N SER A 844 3.56 -22.13 -6.44
CA SER A 844 4.87 -21.50 -6.42
C SER A 844 5.77 -21.95 -7.59
N GLY A 845 5.19 -22.24 -8.76
CA GLY A 845 5.98 -22.62 -9.93
C GLY A 845 6.35 -21.44 -10.83
N LEU A 846 5.37 -20.62 -11.22
CA LEU A 846 5.61 -19.49 -12.14
C LEU A 846 6.15 -18.25 -11.42
N LEU A 847 7.43 -18.27 -11.05
CA LEU A 847 8.10 -17.14 -10.40
C LEU A 847 8.28 -15.89 -11.30
N GLN A 848 7.97 -16.00 -12.61
CA GLN A 848 8.25 -14.97 -13.62
C GLN A 848 7.09 -14.78 -14.62
N VAL A 849 6.01 -14.13 -14.16
CA VAL A 849 4.92 -13.60 -15.00
C VAL A 849 4.75 -12.12 -14.72
N TRP A 850 4.79 -11.28 -15.76
CA TRP A 850 4.63 -9.83 -15.66
C TRP A 850 3.38 -9.37 -16.41
N HIS A 851 2.51 -8.62 -15.73
CA HIS A 851 1.45 -7.87 -16.39
C HIS A 851 2.02 -6.56 -16.90
N ILE A 852 1.88 -6.31 -18.20
CA ILE A 852 2.40 -5.09 -18.81
C ILE A 852 1.21 -4.36 -19.44
N PRO A 853 0.83 -3.19 -18.88
CA PRO A 853 -0.30 -2.44 -19.41
C PRO A 853 0.01 -1.98 -20.84
N GLY A 854 -0.93 -2.23 -21.75
CA GLY A 854 -0.84 -1.73 -23.12
C GLY A 854 -1.14 -0.22 -23.22
N CYS A 855 -1.17 0.32 -24.45
CA CYS A 855 -1.68 1.68 -24.70
C CYS A 855 -3.20 1.82 -24.47
N SER A 856 -3.92 0.70 -24.30
CA SER A 856 -5.34 0.65 -23.92
C SER A 856 -5.62 -0.67 -23.18
N SER A 857 -6.55 -0.68 -22.23
CA SER A 857 -6.97 -1.87 -21.47
C SER A 857 -7.48 -3.05 -22.33
N SER A 858 -7.77 -2.82 -23.61
CA SER A 858 -8.13 -3.87 -24.57
C SER A 858 -6.94 -4.70 -25.08
N ARG A 859 -5.69 -4.34 -24.70
CA ARG A 859 -4.45 -4.89 -25.26
C ARG A 859 -3.32 -4.98 -24.23
N ASP A 860 -3.64 -5.49 -23.05
CA ASP A 860 -2.63 -5.80 -22.04
C ASP A 860 -1.78 -6.99 -22.47
N TYR A 861 -0.52 -7.01 -22.02
CA TYR A 861 0.42 -8.08 -22.30
C TYR A 861 0.68 -8.91 -21.06
N LEU A 862 0.74 -10.22 -21.24
CA LEU A 862 1.26 -11.16 -20.26
C LEU A 862 2.61 -11.65 -20.74
N ALA A 863 3.69 -11.20 -20.13
CA ALA A 863 5.02 -11.66 -20.49
C ALA A 863 5.49 -12.73 -19.50
N VAL A 864 5.94 -13.87 -20.03
CA VAL A 864 6.28 -15.06 -19.24
C VAL A 864 7.61 -15.63 -19.75
N GLN A 865 8.57 -15.91 -18.86
CA GLN A 865 9.68 -16.80 -19.24
C GLN A 865 9.13 -18.23 -19.28
N GLY A 866 9.38 -18.93 -20.39
CA GLY A 866 8.63 -20.11 -20.82
C GLY A 866 8.50 -21.26 -19.83
N PRO A 867 7.47 -22.11 -20.01
CA PRO A 867 7.21 -23.23 -19.10
C PRO A 867 8.28 -24.32 -19.24
N ASP A 868 8.87 -24.71 -18.12
CA ASP A 868 9.60 -25.97 -17.97
C ASP A 868 8.65 -27.09 -17.50
N LYS A 869 9.16 -28.32 -17.36
CA LYS A 869 8.34 -29.47 -16.92
C LYS A 869 7.66 -29.23 -15.56
N SER A 870 8.26 -28.44 -14.67
CA SER A 870 7.72 -28.10 -13.35
C SER A 870 6.63 -27.02 -13.39
N THR A 871 6.65 -26.13 -14.39
CA THR A 871 5.76 -24.96 -14.49
C THR A 871 4.71 -25.07 -15.59
N MET A 872 4.74 -26.15 -16.37
CA MET A 872 3.79 -26.45 -17.44
C MET A 872 2.32 -26.40 -16.98
N GLU A 873 2.01 -26.99 -15.82
CA GLU A 873 0.64 -27.02 -15.30
C GLU A 873 0.13 -25.61 -14.95
N ASP A 874 0.97 -24.82 -14.29
CA ASP A 874 0.67 -23.44 -13.93
C ASP A 874 0.52 -22.55 -15.17
N PHE A 875 1.34 -22.77 -16.20
CA PHE A 875 1.29 -22.01 -17.45
C PHE A 875 -0.04 -22.20 -18.19
N TRP A 876 -0.47 -23.45 -18.39
CA TRP A 876 -1.73 -23.72 -19.07
C TRP A 876 -2.94 -23.31 -18.23
N THR A 877 -2.83 -23.34 -16.91
CA THR A 877 -3.85 -22.80 -16.00
C THR A 877 -3.94 -21.27 -16.14
N LEU A 878 -2.81 -20.56 -16.21
CA LEU A 878 -2.77 -19.11 -16.46
C LEU A 878 -3.43 -18.75 -17.80
N VAL A 879 -3.08 -19.45 -18.88
CA VAL A 879 -3.67 -19.26 -20.21
C VAL A 879 -5.19 -19.40 -20.17
N TRP A 880 -5.70 -20.35 -19.39
CA TRP A 880 -7.14 -20.58 -19.26
C TRP A 880 -7.84 -19.52 -18.40
N GLU A 881 -7.31 -19.19 -17.23
CA GLU A 881 -7.93 -18.23 -16.30
C GLU A 881 -7.90 -16.80 -16.82
N GLN A 882 -6.84 -16.41 -17.53
CA GLN A 882 -6.71 -15.07 -18.14
C GLN A 882 -7.36 -14.95 -19.53
N ASP A 883 -8.12 -15.97 -19.96
CA ASP A 883 -8.84 -16.01 -21.24
C ASP A 883 -7.93 -15.69 -22.45
N VAL A 884 -6.71 -16.22 -22.45
CA VAL A 884 -5.70 -15.95 -23.49
C VAL A 884 -6.07 -16.65 -24.79
N HIS A 885 -6.18 -15.88 -25.88
CA HIS A 885 -6.53 -16.39 -27.22
C HIS A 885 -5.34 -16.47 -28.17
N THR A 886 -4.24 -15.77 -27.88
CA THR A 886 -3.06 -15.70 -28.74
C THR A 886 -1.81 -15.77 -27.89
N ILE A 887 -0.94 -16.72 -28.22
CA ILE A 887 0.37 -16.90 -27.60
C ILE A 887 1.43 -16.60 -28.65
N LEU A 888 2.31 -15.64 -28.38
CA LEU A 888 3.47 -15.34 -29.21
C LEU A 888 4.71 -15.98 -28.57
N THR A 889 5.23 -17.03 -29.20
CA THR A 889 6.44 -17.74 -28.77
C THR A 889 7.63 -17.28 -29.61
N LEU A 890 8.61 -16.68 -28.93
CA LEU A 890 9.83 -16.17 -29.52
C LEU A 890 10.94 -17.22 -29.38
N LEU A 891 11.32 -17.87 -30.48
CA LEU A 891 12.30 -18.95 -30.52
C LEU A 891 13.72 -18.39 -30.69
N PRO A 892 14.71 -18.77 -29.87
CA PRO A 892 16.09 -18.30 -30.04
C PRO A 892 16.65 -18.65 -31.42
N TRP A 893 17.54 -17.80 -31.94
CA TRP A 893 18.25 -18.08 -33.19
C TRP A 893 19.08 -19.36 -33.03
N GLN A 894 18.85 -20.35 -33.90
CA GLN A 894 19.38 -21.70 -33.69
C GLN A 894 20.90 -21.81 -33.83
N GLU A 895 21.51 -22.49 -32.85
CA GLU A 895 22.20 -23.74 -33.17
C GLU A 895 21.17 -24.87 -33.16
N LYS A 896 21.24 -25.72 -34.18
CA LYS A 896 20.35 -26.85 -34.53
C LYS A 896 19.35 -27.33 -33.45
N GLY A 897 18.07 -27.23 -33.79
CA GLY A 897 17.15 -28.37 -33.71
C GLY A 897 16.36 -28.65 -32.43
N GLU A 898 16.65 -28.05 -31.28
CA GLU A 898 15.86 -28.33 -30.06
C GLU A 898 15.07 -27.10 -29.61
N VAL A 899 13.73 -27.23 -29.63
CA VAL A 899 12.83 -26.29 -28.96
C VAL A 899 13.01 -26.49 -27.45
N PRO A 900 13.37 -25.47 -26.65
CA PRO A 900 13.44 -25.64 -25.20
C PRO A 900 12.05 -26.03 -24.69
N GLY A 901 11.91 -27.27 -24.19
CA GLY A 901 10.66 -27.76 -23.60
C GLY A 901 9.73 -28.52 -24.55
N GLU A 902 10.23 -29.48 -25.35
CA GLU A 902 9.41 -30.38 -26.18
C GLU A 902 8.29 -31.10 -25.40
N GLY A 903 8.41 -31.26 -24.08
CA GLY A 903 7.36 -31.85 -23.23
C GLY A 903 6.26 -30.90 -22.75
N CYS A 904 6.37 -29.59 -23.00
CA CYS A 904 5.44 -28.57 -22.47
C CYS A 904 4.39 -28.08 -23.47
N TRP A 905 4.55 -28.46 -24.74
CA TRP A 905 3.68 -28.10 -25.86
C TRP A 905 3.14 -29.37 -26.53
N PRO A 906 1.88 -29.38 -27.00
CA PRO A 906 1.32 -30.53 -27.69
C PRO A 906 1.98 -30.73 -29.07
N LEU A 907 2.40 -31.95 -29.37
CA LEU A 907 2.94 -32.34 -30.68
C LEU A 907 1.81 -32.60 -31.68
N GLU A 908 2.12 -32.58 -32.97
CA GLU A 908 1.15 -32.81 -34.04
C GLU A 908 0.55 -34.22 -33.94
N GLY A 909 -0.77 -34.31 -33.75
CA GLY A 909 -1.48 -35.59 -33.55
C GLY A 909 -1.61 -36.07 -32.10
N ASP A 910 -0.90 -35.44 -31.15
CA ASP A 910 -0.92 -35.79 -29.73
C ASP A 910 -1.73 -34.78 -28.88
N SER A 911 -2.22 -35.25 -27.73
CA SER A 911 -2.90 -34.43 -26.73
C SER A 911 -2.06 -34.27 -25.47
N LEU A 912 -1.82 -33.02 -25.05
CA LEU A 912 -1.19 -32.70 -23.78
C LEU A 912 -2.26 -32.56 -22.69
N CYS A 913 -2.17 -33.36 -21.63
CA CYS A 913 -3.14 -33.34 -20.53
C CYS A 913 -2.53 -32.75 -19.25
N THR A 914 -3.19 -31.76 -18.67
CA THR A 914 -2.94 -31.27 -17.29
C THR A 914 -4.03 -31.81 -16.36
N LYS A 915 -3.96 -31.54 -15.04
CA LYS A 915 -4.98 -31.99 -14.08
C LYS A 915 -6.40 -31.53 -14.39
N LEU A 916 -6.56 -30.42 -15.14
CA LEU A 916 -7.87 -29.81 -15.42
C LEU A 916 -8.14 -29.55 -16.91
N LEU A 917 -7.11 -29.60 -17.76
CA LEU A 917 -7.18 -29.17 -19.16
C LEU A 917 -6.57 -30.21 -20.09
N THR A 918 -7.20 -30.45 -21.23
CA THR A 918 -6.66 -31.23 -22.34
C THR A 918 -6.42 -30.30 -23.52
N ILE A 919 -5.19 -30.25 -24.01
CA ILE A 919 -4.76 -29.36 -25.10
C ILE A 919 -4.40 -30.22 -26.31
N GLN A 920 -5.07 -30.00 -27.43
CA GLN A 920 -4.84 -30.70 -28.70
C GLN A 920 -4.23 -29.76 -29.73
N CYS A 921 -3.21 -30.25 -30.43
CA CYS A 921 -2.62 -29.55 -31.57
C CYS A 921 -3.51 -29.74 -32.81
N GLY A 922 -3.84 -28.63 -33.48
CA GLY A 922 -4.61 -28.59 -34.72
C GLY A 922 -3.72 -28.28 -35.93
N THR A 923 -4.31 -27.70 -36.98
CA THR A 923 -3.58 -27.42 -38.23
C THR A 923 -2.49 -26.36 -38.04
N GLU A 924 -1.30 -26.63 -38.55
CA GLU A 924 -0.22 -25.64 -38.69
C GLU A 924 -0.31 -24.89 -40.03
N LYS A 925 -0.07 -23.56 -40.01
CA LYS A 925 0.03 -22.72 -41.21
C LYS A 925 1.22 -21.78 -41.11
N LEU A 926 1.93 -21.57 -42.22
CA LEU A 926 3.00 -20.58 -42.29
C LEU A 926 2.40 -19.19 -42.60
N VAL A 927 2.67 -18.20 -41.75
CA VAL A 927 2.21 -16.82 -41.91
C VAL A 927 3.39 -15.87 -41.73
N SER A 928 3.84 -15.22 -42.81
CA SER A 928 4.90 -14.20 -42.80
C SER A 928 6.17 -14.64 -42.03
N GLY A 929 6.65 -15.86 -42.27
CA GLY A 929 7.86 -16.40 -41.64
C GLY A 929 7.67 -16.99 -40.23
N CYS A 930 6.48 -16.86 -39.62
CA CYS A 930 6.12 -17.53 -38.37
C CYS A 930 5.25 -18.76 -38.63
N ARG A 931 5.42 -19.80 -37.82
CA ARG A 931 4.52 -20.97 -37.80
C ARG A 931 3.33 -20.66 -36.89
N CYS A 932 2.12 -20.72 -37.43
CA CYS A 932 0.87 -20.49 -36.70
C CYS A 932 0.19 -21.83 -36.44
N ILE A 933 0.14 -22.24 -35.18
CA ILE A 933 -0.46 -23.49 -34.73
C ILE A 933 -1.80 -23.17 -34.08
N GLN A 934 -2.86 -23.83 -34.53
CA GLN A 934 -4.15 -23.79 -33.84
C GLN A 934 -4.14 -24.78 -32.68
N LEU A 935 -4.55 -24.35 -31.50
CA LEU A 935 -4.65 -25.20 -30.32
C LEU A 935 -6.11 -25.25 -29.84
N LYS A 936 -6.54 -26.44 -29.45
CA LYS A 936 -7.86 -26.67 -28.87
C LYS A 936 -7.71 -27.07 -27.40
N MET A 937 -8.18 -26.24 -26.49
CA MET A 937 -8.17 -26.50 -25.04
C MET A 937 -9.56 -26.90 -24.55
N LYS A 938 -9.66 -28.04 -23.87
CA LYS A 938 -10.89 -28.54 -23.25
C LYS A 938 -10.71 -28.62 -21.74
N HIS A 939 -11.65 -28.06 -20.98
CA HIS A 939 -11.65 -28.19 -19.53
C HIS A 939 -12.46 -29.42 -19.10
N GLU A 940 -11.81 -30.38 -18.45
CA GLU A 940 -12.36 -31.71 -18.16
C GLU A 940 -13.60 -31.65 -17.26
N LYS A 941 -13.58 -30.85 -16.18
CA LYS A 941 -14.74 -30.71 -15.26
C LYS A 941 -15.87 -29.81 -15.74
N LYS A 942 -15.58 -28.82 -16.61
CA LYS A 942 -16.55 -27.79 -17.04
C LYS A 942 -17.16 -28.07 -18.41
N ALA A 943 -16.69 -29.11 -19.11
CA ALA A 943 -17.08 -29.47 -20.48
C ALA A 943 -17.04 -28.30 -21.48
N LYS A 944 -16.20 -27.29 -21.22
CA LYS A 944 -16.07 -26.07 -22.04
C LYS A 944 -14.81 -26.19 -22.90
N GLU A 945 -14.95 -25.91 -24.19
CA GLU A 945 -13.85 -25.93 -25.16
C GLU A 945 -13.51 -24.51 -25.62
N ARG A 946 -12.23 -24.24 -25.81
CA ARG A 946 -11.69 -22.98 -26.33
C ARG A 946 -10.69 -23.26 -27.45
N GLN A 947 -10.68 -22.40 -28.45
CA GLN A 947 -9.64 -22.38 -29.47
C GLN A 947 -8.73 -21.19 -29.22
N LEU A 948 -7.43 -21.42 -29.27
CA LEU A 948 -6.40 -20.38 -29.24
C LEU A 948 -5.37 -20.63 -30.36
N GLN A 949 -4.51 -19.65 -30.57
CA GLN A 949 -3.45 -19.73 -31.58
C GLN A 949 -2.09 -19.50 -30.95
N GLN A 950 -1.12 -20.31 -31.34
CA GLN A 950 0.29 -20.11 -30.99
C GLN A 950 1.05 -19.69 -32.25
N LEU A 951 1.73 -18.53 -32.17
CA LEU A 951 2.62 -18.03 -33.20
C LEU A 951 4.06 -18.29 -32.77
N LEU A 952 4.75 -19.17 -33.49
CA LEU A 952 6.16 -19.49 -33.30
C LEU A 952 6.98 -18.66 -34.27
N CYS A 953 7.73 -17.71 -33.74
CA CYS A 953 8.49 -16.75 -34.52
C CYS A 953 9.98 -16.82 -34.16
N PRO A 954 10.89 -16.88 -35.15
CA PRO A 954 12.32 -16.88 -34.89
C PRO A 954 12.78 -15.50 -34.37
N LEU A 955 13.59 -15.51 -33.31
CA LEU A 955 14.25 -14.33 -32.75
C LEU A 955 15.47 -13.96 -33.57
N TRP A 956 15.76 -12.66 -33.63
CA TRP A 956 17.04 -12.14 -34.09
C TRP A 956 18.13 -12.35 -33.02
N SER A 957 19.38 -12.48 -33.45
CA SER A 957 20.50 -12.60 -32.50
C SER A 957 20.61 -11.34 -31.63
N SER A 958 20.94 -11.49 -30.35
CA SER A 958 21.23 -10.34 -29.46
C SER A 958 22.44 -9.50 -29.90
N ARG A 959 23.24 -10.00 -30.86
CA ARG A 959 24.47 -9.36 -31.38
C ARG A 959 24.29 -8.61 -32.71
N LYS A 960 23.13 -8.68 -33.37
CA LYS A 960 22.85 -7.98 -34.64
C LYS A 960 21.48 -7.29 -34.56
N GLN A 961 21.39 -6.05 -35.05
CA GLN A 961 20.11 -5.33 -35.14
C GLN A 961 19.12 -6.11 -36.03
N PRO A 962 17.86 -6.26 -35.61
CA PRO A 962 16.83 -6.90 -36.43
C PRO A 962 16.53 -6.09 -37.68
N ASP A 963 16.18 -6.79 -38.75
CA ASP A 963 15.62 -6.16 -39.94
C ASP A 963 14.25 -5.53 -39.61
N VAL A 964 14.12 -4.23 -39.89
CA VAL A 964 12.94 -3.41 -39.52
C VAL A 964 11.68 -3.92 -40.22
N GLN A 965 11.80 -4.34 -41.48
CA GLN A 965 10.67 -4.82 -42.27
C GLN A 965 10.10 -6.11 -41.69
N SER A 966 10.98 -7.04 -41.32
CA SER A 966 10.62 -8.31 -40.67
C SER A 966 9.88 -8.11 -39.33
N LEU A 967 10.31 -7.14 -38.51
CA LEU A 967 9.65 -6.78 -37.24
C LEU A 967 8.24 -6.20 -37.44
N LEU A 968 8.08 -5.31 -38.41
CA LEU A 968 6.81 -4.70 -38.72
C LEU A 968 5.81 -5.73 -39.27
N GLU A 969 6.28 -6.68 -40.07
CA GLU A 969 5.48 -7.79 -40.57
C GLU A 969 5.05 -8.76 -39.45
N LEU A 970 5.95 -9.04 -38.50
CA LEU A 970 5.66 -9.83 -37.30
C LEU A 970 4.55 -9.18 -36.45
N LEU A 971 4.69 -7.89 -36.11
CA LEU A 971 3.69 -7.15 -35.34
C LEU A 971 2.37 -7.02 -36.10
N ALA A 972 2.41 -6.80 -37.41
CA ALA A 972 1.21 -6.76 -38.25
C ALA A 972 0.50 -8.12 -38.30
N THR A 973 1.23 -9.23 -38.22
CA THR A 973 0.70 -10.60 -38.17
C THR A 973 0.09 -10.90 -36.81
N ALA A 974 0.80 -10.63 -35.71
CA ALA A 974 0.26 -10.75 -34.35
C ALA A 974 -1.04 -9.94 -34.19
N ARG A 975 -1.07 -8.70 -34.70
CA ARG A 975 -2.27 -7.84 -34.72
C ARG A 975 -3.40 -8.37 -35.59
N ARG A 976 -3.11 -9.07 -36.69
CA ARG A 976 -4.12 -9.66 -37.58
C ARG A 976 -4.75 -10.90 -36.96
N CYS A 977 -3.97 -11.73 -36.27
CA CYS A 977 -4.46 -12.92 -35.58
C CYS A 977 -5.25 -12.57 -34.30
N HIS A 978 -4.91 -11.47 -33.63
CA HIS A 978 -5.59 -10.98 -32.42
C HIS A 978 -6.96 -10.30 -32.67
N ARG A 979 -7.55 -10.43 -33.87
CA ARG A 979 -8.74 -9.67 -34.31
C ARG A 979 -10.09 -10.24 -33.84
N ARG A 980 -10.39 -10.28 -32.52
CA ARG A 980 -11.81 -10.28 -32.08
C ARG A 980 -12.19 -10.03 -30.61
N ARG A 981 -11.29 -10.08 -29.62
CA ARG A 981 -11.69 -10.09 -28.18
C ARG A 981 -10.76 -9.26 -27.30
N ALA A 982 -11.33 -8.66 -26.25
CA ALA A 982 -10.59 -7.94 -25.20
C ALA A 982 -9.93 -8.94 -24.24
N SER A 983 -8.88 -9.61 -24.70
CA SER A 983 -8.08 -10.57 -23.91
C SER A 983 -6.60 -10.23 -24.04
N PRO A 984 -5.77 -10.46 -23.00
CA PRO A 984 -4.36 -10.12 -23.06
C PRO A 984 -3.59 -10.98 -24.08
N LEU A 985 -2.56 -10.40 -24.70
CA LEU A 985 -1.62 -11.11 -25.57
C LEU A 985 -0.50 -11.71 -24.72
N LEU A 986 -0.31 -13.03 -24.78
CA LEU A 986 0.74 -13.70 -24.01
C LEU A 986 2.03 -13.77 -24.83
N LEU A 987 3.13 -13.21 -24.30
CA LEU A 987 4.48 -13.32 -24.86
C LEU A 987 5.31 -14.32 -24.07
N HIS A 988 5.93 -15.23 -24.80
CA HIS A 988 6.70 -16.37 -24.28
C HIS A 988 8.10 -16.37 -24.92
N CYS A 989 9.15 -16.44 -24.09
CA CYS A 989 10.53 -16.67 -24.53
C CYS A 989 11.32 -17.49 -23.49
N SER A 990 12.38 -18.18 -23.91
CA SER A 990 13.23 -19.01 -23.05
C SER A 990 14.41 -18.28 -22.40
N GLY A 991 14.82 -17.10 -22.90
CA GLY A 991 15.99 -16.39 -22.32
C GLY A 991 16.25 -14.96 -22.81
N ALA A 992 15.42 -14.41 -23.71
CA ALA A 992 15.64 -13.09 -24.30
C ALA A 992 14.59 -12.06 -23.83
N VAL A 993 14.61 -11.76 -22.53
CA VAL A 993 13.61 -10.89 -21.87
C VAL A 993 13.63 -9.45 -22.40
N SER A 994 14.80 -8.92 -22.78
CA SER A 994 14.92 -7.60 -23.42
C SER A 994 14.29 -7.53 -24.82
N GLN A 995 14.24 -8.64 -25.55
CA GLN A 995 13.61 -8.70 -26.88
C GLN A 995 12.08 -8.70 -26.79
N MET A 996 11.51 -9.32 -25.75
CA MET A 996 10.08 -9.17 -25.43
C MET A 996 9.75 -7.70 -25.15
N GLY A 997 10.62 -7.02 -24.40
CA GLY A 997 10.48 -5.60 -24.15
C GLY A 997 10.50 -4.73 -25.40
N LEU A 998 11.42 -5.00 -26.34
CA LEU A 998 11.48 -4.29 -27.62
C LEU A 998 10.17 -4.43 -28.42
N LEU A 999 9.60 -5.64 -28.48
CA LEU A 999 8.35 -5.89 -29.21
C LEU A 999 7.16 -5.16 -28.59
N ILE A 1000 7.05 -5.19 -27.26
CA ILE A 1000 5.97 -4.49 -26.54
C ILE A 1000 6.09 -2.98 -26.74
N SER A 1001 7.29 -2.42 -26.58
CA SER A 1001 7.53 -0.99 -26.80
C SER A 1001 7.20 -0.58 -28.23
N LEU A 1002 7.64 -1.33 -29.24
CA LEU A 1002 7.33 -1.05 -30.63
C LEU A 1002 5.83 -1.14 -30.93
N ASP A 1003 5.14 -2.13 -30.39
CA ASP A 1003 3.69 -2.24 -30.59
C ASP A 1003 2.96 -1.03 -30.00
N CYS A 1004 3.28 -0.65 -28.76
CA CYS A 1004 2.75 0.53 -28.08
C CYS A 1004 3.03 1.82 -28.87
N LEU A 1005 4.27 2.03 -29.32
CA LEU A 1005 4.63 3.22 -30.10
C LEU A 1005 3.88 3.29 -31.43
N LEU A 1006 3.75 2.17 -32.15
CA LEU A 1006 2.98 2.11 -33.40
C LEU A 1006 1.47 2.37 -33.17
N GLN A 1007 0.94 2.08 -31.99
CA GLN A 1007 -0.43 2.43 -31.62
C GLN A 1007 -0.55 3.92 -31.31
N GLN A 1008 0.38 4.47 -30.51
CA GLN A 1008 0.45 5.89 -30.18
C GLN A 1008 0.52 6.75 -31.45
N MET A 1009 1.35 6.34 -32.43
CA MET A 1009 1.42 6.96 -33.76
C MET A 1009 0.05 7.04 -34.46
N ARG A 1010 -0.77 5.99 -34.36
CA ARG A 1010 -2.08 5.93 -35.02
C ARG A 1010 -3.16 6.73 -34.28
N ALA A 1011 -3.16 6.68 -32.95
CA ALA A 1011 -4.19 7.29 -32.11
C ALA A 1011 -3.92 8.78 -31.83
N GLU A 1012 -2.69 9.12 -31.45
CA GLU A 1012 -2.32 10.43 -30.91
C GLU A 1012 -1.54 11.29 -31.91
N ARG A 1013 -1.13 10.73 -33.05
CA ARG A 1013 -0.25 11.38 -34.05
C ARG A 1013 1.09 11.88 -33.45
N ALA A 1014 1.52 11.28 -32.34
CA ALA A 1014 2.77 11.56 -31.65
C ALA A 1014 3.43 10.25 -31.17
N VAL A 1015 4.71 10.31 -30.78
CA VAL A 1015 5.52 9.15 -30.38
C VAL A 1015 6.36 9.49 -29.15
N ASP A 1016 6.20 8.75 -28.06
CA ASP A 1016 7.00 8.91 -26.84
C ASP A 1016 7.85 7.66 -26.56
N VAL A 1017 9.00 7.56 -27.24
CA VAL A 1017 9.90 6.40 -27.12
C VAL A 1017 10.41 6.24 -25.69
N TYR A 1018 10.81 7.35 -25.05
CA TYR A 1018 11.29 7.35 -23.67
C TYR A 1018 10.18 6.95 -22.68
N GLY A 1019 9.00 7.57 -22.76
CA GLY A 1019 7.90 7.31 -21.83
C GLY A 1019 7.36 5.89 -21.89
N VAL A 1020 7.26 5.31 -23.10
CA VAL A 1020 6.87 3.90 -23.28
C VAL A 1020 7.94 2.97 -22.71
N THR A 1021 9.22 3.24 -22.99
CA THR A 1021 10.34 2.42 -22.51
C THR A 1021 10.51 2.50 -21.00
N LEU A 1022 10.30 3.68 -20.41
CA LEU A 1022 10.34 3.91 -18.97
C LEU A 1022 9.20 3.19 -18.26
N ARG A 1023 7.99 3.21 -18.83
CA ARG A 1023 6.82 2.48 -18.29
C ARG A 1023 7.06 0.97 -18.27
N LEU A 1024 7.66 0.46 -19.35
CA LEU A 1024 8.07 -0.94 -19.45
C LEU A 1024 9.16 -1.28 -18.41
N ALA A 1025 10.21 -0.47 -18.30
CA ALA A 1025 11.30 -0.67 -17.36
C ALA A 1025 10.85 -0.63 -15.89
N ARG A 1026 9.88 0.24 -15.56
CA ARG A 1026 9.22 0.29 -14.25
C ARG A 1026 8.35 -0.94 -13.97
N SER A 1027 7.81 -1.58 -15.01
CA SER A 1027 7.00 -2.80 -14.90
C SER A 1027 7.86 -4.05 -14.77
N CYS A 1028 8.97 -4.12 -15.53
CA CYS A 1028 10.00 -5.15 -15.43
C CYS A 1028 11.37 -4.63 -15.94
N CYS A 1029 12.35 -4.51 -15.05
CA CYS A 1029 13.67 -3.97 -15.40
C CYS A 1029 14.46 -4.89 -16.37
N LEU A 1030 14.23 -6.21 -16.32
CA LEU A 1030 14.82 -7.19 -17.23
C LEU A 1030 14.31 -7.05 -18.68
N MET A 1031 13.17 -6.39 -18.88
CA MET A 1031 12.59 -6.11 -20.20
C MET A 1031 13.04 -4.76 -20.75
N THR A 1032 13.92 -4.04 -20.08
CA THR A 1032 14.47 -2.79 -20.63
C THR A 1032 15.14 -3.12 -21.97
N PRO A 1033 14.65 -2.56 -23.11
CA PRO A 1033 15.24 -2.77 -24.42
C PRO A 1033 16.69 -2.30 -24.41
N THR A 1034 17.57 -2.95 -25.15
CA THR A 1034 18.95 -2.49 -25.30
C THR A 1034 19.01 -1.22 -26.14
N LEU A 1035 19.98 -0.35 -25.87
CA LEU A 1035 20.41 0.70 -26.80
C LEU A 1035 20.81 0.09 -28.15
#